data_AF-A0A822W2N3-F1
#
_entry.id   AF-A0A822W2N3-F1
#
_cell.length_a   1.000
_cell.length_b   1.000
_cell.length_c   1.000
_cell.angle_alpha   90.00
_cell.angle_beta   90.00
_cell.angle_gamma   90.00
#
_symmetry.space_group_name_H-M   'P 1'
#
loop_
_entity.id
_entity.type
_entity.pdbx_description
1 polymer ?
#
loop_
_entity_poly.entity_id
_entity_poly.type
_entity_poly.pdbx_seq_one_letter_code
_entity_poly.pdbx_strand_id
1 'polypeptide(L)'
;MMIILICLSLFIISRTMNGFRLFLDSTIIIGFICLFFYYCCFDLIFISLTNLVLILILLVYSFSDILFGIRIIGLSIPFIRSIVLKYIDCKGFLQNKIRNHLVEIREIILVTFLFLIFGVQVQLQLPYINFTNYSLIEILGFDIAIFSLYGIYVAFLQFLTENDKVYYLGVSKIRFMLDNSVWSQLTRAKLFHIILLVSVLIPLFSKSNIEFNYQLQNIEYLWQTCYIISIVVYIFLLKLSISIVYGVFRLNLENVSKTVKKEDVKEKDSRHKEKIFNRFGITDKINISVQRSFKDEFWKIYKNQNQYRDDYIKVRLQERITLVEKADRDELIFTIFGRENWENYNLSESIFVFIENIDSDEGKQFFRFYKNFCIHKWNFLRDYQTDISPRTWVKLVEQDILIFDKLVKSDSTFNIFKIEFSDNAISRNLNLEKNKKIKEFLFELLLDKEGVNLDDVLISIKKEIQRFSQNKSDQFYRYTYDFLKFRLVTILDKYENDDVNINLPEYKSLSDAFQNGQRNDYENSILYSKICFNYLDRGRIEDFSHTKVEADDSKEREKQKLKAQKIQGLILSMNEEYRMAFMLYQLFYTDRTQWDENLAFYDNNIQSIMKHGKQYHGYLFDQVKNIILSETDIDHRITESFLDKIWETKNETIMDFSWFDQFGDQHQMSNFKILYVQWILSGATTSYLKSRINFERGFPIKVRNSLVGKIKGKENRKMSVKDLKWRIRRKEERIGHLCRDYLLLTDQLTTIFTKVPSDKHNLQISVEYLLHSGKVNLSDVIDNISVTSLLRLEWLLRWNYYHYHRESNYTSRTFFDEMTSNDRYYWSAGRGILEFFIAKIVDNFYRDLYQDKEFMAGFKYHLESQLNSLNKTVEEYVELIAERVSGIDNLSILQKGQIISKLNYILFGQDNNIKIRQKENIAINKF
;
A
#
# COMPACT_ATOMS: atom_id res chain seq x y z
N MET A 1 -46.18 -58.29 -15.50
CA MET A 1 -44.97 -59.11 -15.27
C MET A 1 -43.65 -58.39 -15.57
N MET A 2 -43.36 -58.02 -16.83
CA MET A 2 -42.04 -57.48 -17.25
C MET A 2 -41.61 -56.21 -16.49
N ILE A 3 -42.56 -55.33 -16.20
CA ILE A 3 -42.32 -54.05 -15.50
C ILE A 3 -41.83 -54.27 -14.06
N ILE A 4 -42.39 -55.25 -13.34
CA ILE A 4 -42.01 -55.57 -11.95
C ILE A 4 -40.57 -56.10 -11.91
N LEU A 5 -40.22 -56.96 -12.87
CA LEU A 5 -38.87 -57.52 -12.99
C LEU A 5 -37.83 -56.46 -13.36
N ILE A 6 -38.19 -55.52 -14.24
CA ILE A 6 -37.36 -54.35 -14.61
C ILE A 6 -37.18 -53.42 -13.40
N CYS A 7 -38.24 -53.14 -12.64
CA CYS A 7 -38.13 -52.29 -11.45
C CYS A 7 -37.23 -52.94 -10.38
N LEU A 8 -37.36 -54.24 -10.16
CA LEU A 8 -36.51 -54.99 -9.24
C LEU A 8 -35.04 -54.99 -9.70
N SER A 9 -34.77 -55.21 -10.99
CA SER A 9 -33.39 -55.20 -11.51
C SER A 9 -32.75 -53.82 -11.43
N LEU A 10 -33.48 -52.75 -11.78
CA LEU A 10 -33.01 -51.37 -11.64
C LEU A 10 -32.74 -50.99 -10.18
N PHE A 11 -33.60 -51.44 -9.25
CA PHE A 11 -33.41 -51.25 -7.82
C PHE A 11 -32.14 -51.94 -7.31
N ILE A 12 -31.94 -53.22 -7.68
CA ILE A 12 -30.73 -53.98 -7.30
C ILE A 12 -29.47 -53.33 -7.85
N ILE A 13 -29.46 -52.91 -9.12
CA ILE A 13 -28.31 -52.23 -9.76
C ILE A 13 -27.97 -50.91 -9.04
N SER A 14 -28.97 -50.16 -8.58
CA SER A 14 -28.74 -48.95 -7.78
C SER A 14 -28.08 -49.27 -6.44
N ARG A 15 -28.56 -50.30 -5.74
CA ARG A 15 -28.09 -50.67 -4.39
C ARG A 15 -26.72 -51.33 -4.38
N THR A 16 -26.35 -52.07 -5.42
CA THR A 16 -24.98 -52.59 -5.56
C THR A 16 -23.94 -51.49 -5.72
N MET A 17 -24.31 -50.35 -6.32
CA MET A 17 -23.41 -49.20 -6.50
C MET A 17 -23.40 -48.22 -5.33
N ASN A 18 -24.52 -48.03 -4.64
CA ASN A 18 -24.66 -47.04 -3.55
C ASN A 18 -24.51 -47.61 -2.13
N GLY A 19 -24.30 -48.93 -1.99
CA GLY A 19 -24.23 -49.65 -0.72
C GLY A 19 -25.58 -50.24 -0.29
N PHE A 20 -25.53 -51.50 0.17
CA PHE A 20 -26.69 -52.32 0.47
C PHE A 20 -27.07 -52.27 1.97
N ARG A 21 -28.29 -51.83 2.28
CA ARG A 21 -28.84 -51.81 3.65
C ARG A 21 -29.52 -53.15 3.93
N LEU A 22 -28.76 -54.03 4.57
CA LEU A 22 -29.08 -55.46 4.70
C LEU A 22 -30.53 -55.77 5.11
N PHE A 23 -31.09 -55.11 6.12
CA PHE A 23 -32.48 -55.37 6.55
C PHE A 23 -33.54 -54.77 5.63
N LEU A 24 -33.30 -53.55 5.17
CA LEU A 24 -34.34 -52.75 4.54
C LEU A 24 -34.40 -53.01 3.02
N ASP A 25 -33.25 -53.21 2.38
CA ASP A 25 -33.21 -53.55 0.96
C ASP A 25 -33.66 -55.00 0.74
N SER A 26 -33.36 -55.92 1.67
CA SER A 26 -33.85 -57.30 1.60
C SER A 26 -35.37 -57.39 1.74
N THR A 27 -36.00 -56.57 2.59
CA THR A 27 -37.46 -56.55 2.75
C THR A 27 -38.17 -56.02 1.49
N ILE A 28 -37.57 -55.04 0.80
CA ILE A 28 -38.09 -54.53 -0.48
C ILE A 28 -37.95 -55.56 -1.59
N ILE A 29 -36.81 -56.25 -1.67
CA ILE A 29 -36.59 -57.33 -2.64
C ILE A 29 -37.57 -58.47 -2.40
N ILE A 30 -37.75 -58.91 -1.14
CA ILE A 30 -38.77 -59.89 -0.78
C ILE A 30 -40.17 -59.38 -1.16
N GLY A 31 -40.48 -58.11 -0.93
CA GLY A 31 -41.75 -57.49 -1.32
C GLY A 31 -42.01 -57.54 -2.84
N PHE A 32 -41.02 -57.24 -3.68
CA PHE A 32 -41.12 -57.37 -5.13
C PHE A 32 -41.23 -58.83 -5.60
N ILE A 33 -40.53 -59.76 -4.94
CA ILE A 33 -40.62 -61.20 -5.21
C ILE A 33 -42.00 -61.72 -4.84
N CYS A 34 -42.54 -61.34 -3.67
CA CYS A 34 -43.90 -61.68 -3.26
C CYS A 34 -44.95 -61.13 -4.24
N LEU A 35 -44.79 -59.89 -4.71
CA LEU A 35 -45.66 -59.31 -5.75
C LEU A 35 -45.56 -60.06 -7.08
N PHE A 36 -44.37 -60.51 -7.46
CA PHE A 36 -44.15 -61.30 -8.65
C PHE A 36 -44.84 -62.68 -8.56
N PHE A 37 -44.69 -63.38 -7.43
CA PHE A 37 -45.39 -64.64 -7.18
C PHE A 37 -46.92 -64.46 -7.14
N TYR A 38 -47.40 -63.41 -6.49
CA TYR A 38 -48.82 -63.09 -6.45
C TYR A 38 -49.41 -62.81 -7.84
N TYR A 39 -48.66 -62.13 -8.72
CA TYR A 39 -49.03 -61.93 -10.13
C TYR A 39 -49.15 -63.25 -10.89
N CYS A 40 -48.18 -64.17 -10.71
CA CYS A 40 -48.14 -65.44 -11.44
C CYS A 40 -49.25 -66.42 -11.01
N CYS A 41 -49.71 -66.35 -9.76
CA CYS A 41 -50.68 -67.29 -9.23
C CYS A 41 -52.15 -66.88 -9.41
N PHE A 42 -52.46 -65.58 -9.56
CA PHE A 42 -53.83 -65.10 -9.44
C PHE A 42 -54.37 -64.20 -10.55
N ASP A 43 -53.62 -63.97 -11.64
CA ASP A 43 -53.92 -62.96 -12.68
C ASP A 43 -54.23 -61.59 -12.03
N LEU A 44 -53.26 -60.69 -12.04
CA LEU A 44 -53.35 -59.42 -11.29
C LEU A 44 -54.38 -58.46 -11.91
N ILE A 45 -55.65 -58.77 -11.71
CA ILE A 45 -56.76 -57.84 -11.83
C ILE A 45 -56.66 -56.97 -10.56
N PHE A 46 -56.74 -55.65 -10.72
CA PHE A 46 -56.76 -54.66 -9.64
C PHE A 46 -58.05 -54.78 -8.79
N ILE A 47 -58.39 -55.96 -8.28
CA ILE A 47 -59.70 -56.29 -7.68
C ILE A 47 -59.86 -55.64 -6.30
N SER A 48 -58.76 -55.36 -5.57
CA SER A 48 -58.84 -54.75 -4.24
C SER A 48 -57.92 -53.53 -4.07
N LEU A 49 -58.44 -52.53 -3.38
CA LEU A 49 -57.72 -51.31 -2.98
C LEU A 49 -56.44 -51.63 -2.16
N THR A 50 -56.46 -52.71 -1.40
CA THR A 50 -55.35 -53.15 -0.54
C THR A 50 -54.12 -53.61 -1.33
N ASN A 51 -54.32 -54.29 -2.45
CA ASN A 51 -53.22 -54.72 -3.32
C ASN A 51 -52.55 -53.54 -4.03
N LEU A 52 -53.35 -52.53 -4.40
CA LEU A 52 -52.84 -51.30 -5.02
C LEU A 52 -52.00 -50.47 -4.03
N VAL A 53 -52.42 -50.39 -2.77
CA VAL A 53 -51.67 -49.70 -1.70
C VAL A 53 -50.30 -50.35 -1.46
N LEU A 54 -50.22 -51.68 -1.40
CA LEU A 54 -48.96 -52.42 -1.22
C LEU A 54 -47.98 -52.19 -2.39
N ILE A 55 -48.48 -52.24 -3.63
CA ILE A 55 -47.68 -51.93 -4.83
C ILE A 55 -47.19 -50.49 -4.79
N LEU A 56 -48.05 -49.56 -4.40
CA LEU A 56 -47.73 -48.13 -4.35
C LEU A 56 -46.70 -47.82 -3.27
N ILE A 57 -46.76 -48.46 -2.10
CA ILE A 57 -45.74 -48.33 -1.04
C ILE A 57 -44.38 -48.83 -1.53
N LEU A 58 -44.33 -50.00 -2.18
CA LEU A 58 -43.08 -50.57 -2.70
C LEU A 58 -42.49 -49.70 -3.83
N LEU A 59 -43.32 -49.20 -4.73
CA LEU A 59 -42.88 -48.29 -5.79
C LEU A 59 -42.40 -46.95 -5.23
N VAL A 60 -43.13 -46.32 -4.30
CA VAL A 60 -42.72 -45.04 -3.68
C VAL A 60 -41.37 -45.18 -2.98
N TYR A 61 -41.15 -46.28 -2.28
CA TYR A 61 -39.88 -46.52 -1.60
C TYR A 61 -38.73 -46.72 -2.58
N SER A 62 -38.95 -47.54 -3.63
CA SER A 62 -37.92 -47.90 -4.60
C SER A 62 -37.72 -46.87 -5.73
N PHE A 63 -38.61 -45.89 -5.87
CA PHE A 63 -38.64 -44.96 -7.00
C PHE A 63 -37.33 -44.21 -7.23
N SER A 64 -36.74 -43.65 -6.17
CA SER A 64 -35.48 -42.90 -6.26
C SER A 64 -34.32 -43.80 -6.71
N ASP A 65 -34.29 -45.04 -6.24
CA ASP A 65 -33.26 -46.00 -6.58
C ASP A 65 -33.45 -46.56 -7.98
N ILE A 66 -34.69 -46.82 -8.39
CA ILE A 66 -35.04 -47.22 -9.76
C ILE A 66 -34.60 -46.12 -10.74
N LEU A 67 -34.88 -44.84 -10.45
CA LEU A 67 -34.43 -43.71 -11.26
C LEU A 67 -32.90 -43.59 -11.31
N PHE A 68 -32.22 -43.88 -10.20
CA PHE A 68 -30.76 -43.91 -10.16
C PHE A 68 -30.18 -45.07 -10.98
N GLY A 69 -30.79 -46.26 -10.91
CA GLY A 69 -30.48 -47.41 -11.75
C GLY A 69 -30.67 -47.12 -13.24
N ILE A 70 -31.76 -46.44 -13.62
CA ILE A 70 -31.99 -45.95 -14.99
C ILE A 70 -30.87 -44.99 -15.41
N ARG A 71 -30.43 -44.11 -14.51
CA ARG A 71 -29.33 -43.17 -14.77
C ARG A 71 -28.01 -43.88 -15.03
N ILE A 72 -27.67 -44.90 -14.23
CA ILE A 72 -26.45 -45.70 -14.39
C ILE A 72 -26.47 -46.43 -15.73
N ILE A 73 -27.54 -47.17 -16.01
CA ILE A 73 -27.68 -47.91 -17.28
C ILE A 73 -27.69 -46.95 -18.47
N GLY A 74 -28.36 -45.80 -18.34
CA GLY A 74 -28.43 -44.77 -19.36
C GLY A 74 -27.09 -44.08 -19.64
N LEU A 75 -26.21 -43.95 -18.64
CA LEU A 75 -24.85 -43.44 -18.83
C LEU A 75 -23.94 -44.44 -19.55
N SER A 76 -24.23 -45.74 -19.45
CA SER A 76 -23.51 -46.81 -20.15
C SER A 76 -23.87 -46.93 -21.64
N ILE A 77 -24.99 -46.34 -22.08
CA ILE A 77 -25.46 -46.38 -23.48
C ILE A 77 -25.14 -45.04 -24.17
N PRO A 78 -24.33 -44.98 -25.25
CA PRO A 78 -23.84 -43.73 -25.85
C PRO A 78 -24.93 -42.73 -26.26
N PHE A 79 -26.04 -43.21 -26.82
CA PHE A 79 -27.17 -42.37 -27.24
C PHE A 79 -27.90 -41.74 -26.03
N ILE A 80 -28.16 -42.54 -24.99
CA ILE A 80 -28.88 -42.12 -23.78
C ILE A 80 -27.99 -41.22 -22.90
N ARG A 81 -26.66 -41.43 -22.91
CA ARG A 81 -25.69 -40.61 -22.18
C ARG A 81 -25.78 -39.11 -22.51
N SER A 82 -25.95 -38.75 -23.79
CA SER A 82 -26.08 -37.34 -24.18
C SER A 82 -27.37 -36.70 -23.65
N ILE A 83 -28.45 -37.47 -23.58
CA ILE A 83 -29.76 -37.05 -23.06
C ILE A 83 -29.68 -36.90 -21.54
N VAL A 84 -29.05 -37.84 -20.84
CA VAL A 84 -28.87 -37.81 -19.39
C VAL A 84 -27.98 -36.65 -18.95
N LEU A 85 -26.88 -36.37 -19.67
CA LEU A 85 -26.00 -35.21 -19.40
C LEU A 85 -26.71 -33.89 -19.68
N LYS A 86 -27.40 -33.74 -20.82
CA LYS A 86 -28.23 -32.56 -21.09
C LYS A 86 -29.32 -32.36 -20.05
N TYR A 87 -29.96 -33.42 -19.56
CA TYR A 87 -30.93 -33.35 -18.47
C TYR A 87 -30.29 -32.87 -17.16
N ILE A 88 -29.08 -33.33 -16.81
CA ILE A 88 -28.36 -32.89 -15.61
C ILE A 88 -28.08 -31.39 -15.67
N ASP A 89 -27.58 -30.90 -16.79
CA ASP A 89 -27.27 -29.47 -16.99
C ASP A 89 -28.55 -28.62 -17.02
N CYS A 90 -29.61 -29.10 -17.70
CA CYS A 90 -30.91 -28.44 -17.73
C CYS A 90 -31.63 -28.45 -16.37
N LYS A 91 -31.46 -29.48 -15.54
CA LYS A 91 -32.16 -29.60 -14.25
C LYS A 91 -31.88 -28.40 -13.34
N GLY A 92 -30.61 -27.98 -13.25
CA GLY A 92 -30.23 -26.81 -12.45
C GLY A 92 -30.82 -25.50 -12.99
N PHE A 93 -30.85 -25.35 -14.31
CA PHE A 93 -31.43 -24.18 -14.98
C PHE A 93 -32.96 -24.12 -14.82
N LEU A 94 -33.67 -25.23 -15.10
CA LEU A 94 -35.12 -25.35 -14.97
C LEU A 94 -35.57 -25.18 -13.52
N GLN A 95 -34.89 -25.80 -12.56
CA GLN A 95 -35.24 -25.68 -11.14
C GLN A 95 -35.17 -24.23 -10.66
N ASN A 96 -34.18 -23.45 -11.15
CA ASN A 96 -34.03 -22.04 -10.83
C ASN A 96 -35.07 -21.16 -11.56
N LYS A 97 -35.31 -21.40 -12.85
CA LYS A 97 -36.27 -20.62 -13.65
C LYS A 97 -37.71 -20.85 -13.17
N ILE A 98 -38.07 -22.10 -12.85
CA ILE A 98 -39.36 -22.44 -12.24
C ILE A 98 -39.49 -21.70 -10.91
N ARG A 99 -38.46 -21.72 -10.03
CA ARG A 99 -38.49 -21.05 -8.72
C ARG A 99 -38.79 -19.56 -8.82
N ASN A 100 -38.16 -18.85 -9.76
CA ASN A 100 -38.35 -17.41 -9.94
C ASN A 100 -39.75 -17.05 -10.47
N HIS A 101 -40.38 -17.94 -11.23
CA HIS A 101 -41.73 -17.75 -11.79
C HIS A 101 -42.79 -18.60 -11.09
N LEU A 102 -42.52 -19.13 -9.89
CA LEU A 102 -43.46 -20.03 -9.19
C LEU A 102 -44.82 -19.37 -8.96
N VAL A 103 -44.83 -18.07 -8.66
CA VAL A 103 -46.06 -17.29 -8.43
C VAL A 103 -46.92 -17.25 -9.69
N GLU A 104 -46.30 -17.14 -10.86
CA GLU A 104 -46.99 -17.07 -12.17
C GLU A 104 -47.42 -18.45 -12.66
N ILE A 105 -46.63 -19.49 -12.38
CA ILE A 105 -46.81 -20.84 -12.94
C ILE A 105 -47.68 -21.74 -12.03
N ARG A 106 -47.94 -21.38 -10.77
CA ARG A 106 -48.70 -22.21 -9.81
C ARG A 106 -50.08 -22.66 -10.31
N GLU A 107 -50.80 -21.77 -11.01
CA GLU A 107 -52.13 -22.09 -11.55
C GLU A 107 -52.01 -23.14 -12.66
N ILE A 108 -51.02 -22.97 -13.56
CA ILE A 108 -50.73 -23.91 -14.66
C ILE A 108 -50.39 -25.30 -14.11
N ILE A 109 -49.59 -25.34 -13.04
CA ILE A 109 -49.21 -26.60 -12.37
C ILE A 109 -50.45 -27.33 -11.83
N LEU A 110 -51.33 -26.63 -11.10
CA LEU A 110 -52.54 -27.25 -10.56
C LEU A 110 -53.49 -27.72 -11.66
N VAL A 111 -53.68 -26.92 -12.71
CA VAL A 111 -54.52 -27.29 -13.86
C VAL A 111 -53.98 -28.55 -14.52
N THR A 112 -52.66 -28.63 -14.73
CA THR A 112 -52.02 -29.79 -15.35
C THR A 112 -52.16 -31.04 -14.48
N PHE A 113 -51.99 -30.93 -13.16
CA PHE A 113 -52.22 -32.05 -12.23
C PHE A 113 -53.66 -32.54 -12.25
N LEU A 114 -54.62 -31.62 -12.29
CA LEU A 114 -56.05 -31.95 -12.35
C LEU A 114 -56.38 -32.74 -13.62
N PHE A 115 -55.93 -32.27 -14.78
CA PHE A 115 -56.15 -32.99 -16.05
C PHE A 115 -55.44 -34.35 -16.09
N LEU A 116 -54.22 -34.44 -15.57
CA LEU A 116 -53.44 -35.69 -15.61
C LEU A 116 -54.07 -36.76 -14.72
N ILE A 117 -54.41 -36.42 -13.47
CA ILE A 117 -54.99 -37.39 -12.52
C ILE A 117 -56.38 -37.82 -13.00
N PHE A 118 -57.21 -36.88 -13.43
CA PHE A 118 -58.53 -37.18 -13.98
C PHE A 118 -58.43 -38.07 -15.23
N GLY A 119 -57.54 -37.74 -16.16
CA GLY A 119 -57.31 -38.53 -17.38
C GLY A 119 -56.85 -39.97 -17.09
N VAL A 120 -55.95 -40.14 -16.12
CA VAL A 120 -55.49 -41.46 -15.67
C VAL A 120 -56.63 -42.26 -15.03
N GLN A 121 -57.47 -41.63 -14.20
CA GLN A 121 -58.61 -42.31 -13.56
C GLN A 121 -59.63 -42.82 -14.59
N VAL A 122 -59.95 -41.99 -15.59
CA VAL A 122 -60.89 -42.35 -16.66
C VAL A 122 -60.31 -43.43 -17.58
N GLN A 123 -59.04 -43.31 -17.96
CA GLN A 123 -58.40 -44.24 -18.91
C GLN A 123 -58.15 -45.62 -18.30
N LEU A 124 -57.81 -45.69 -17.01
CA LEU A 124 -57.53 -46.95 -16.32
C LEU A 124 -58.76 -47.55 -15.62
N GLN A 125 -59.92 -46.90 -15.70
CA GLN A 125 -61.16 -47.31 -15.02
C GLN A 125 -60.92 -47.67 -13.55
N LEU A 126 -60.24 -46.77 -12.82
CA LEU A 126 -59.92 -47.02 -11.41
C LEU A 126 -61.20 -47.17 -10.57
N PRO A 127 -61.18 -47.94 -9.47
CA PRO A 127 -62.35 -48.08 -8.61
C PRO A 127 -62.78 -46.71 -8.05
N TYR A 128 -64.04 -46.33 -8.28
CA TYR A 128 -64.62 -45.09 -7.79
C TYR A 128 -65.58 -45.31 -6.60
N ILE A 129 -65.77 -44.26 -5.80
CA ILE A 129 -66.71 -44.24 -4.68
C ILE A 129 -68.06 -43.83 -5.25
N ASN A 130 -69.01 -44.77 -5.31
CA ASN A 130 -70.36 -44.46 -5.74
C ASN A 130 -71.13 -43.74 -4.62
N PHE A 131 -71.58 -42.51 -4.88
CA PHE A 131 -72.26 -41.67 -3.91
C PHE A 131 -73.62 -42.24 -3.44
N THR A 132 -74.22 -43.18 -4.17
CA THR A 132 -75.48 -43.83 -3.78
C THR A 132 -75.32 -44.79 -2.60
N ASN A 133 -74.12 -45.35 -2.42
CA ASN A 133 -73.87 -46.45 -1.48
C ASN A 133 -73.48 -45.98 -0.08
N TYR A 134 -73.15 -44.69 0.08
CA TYR A 134 -72.62 -44.12 1.32
C TYR A 134 -73.51 -42.98 1.82
N SER A 135 -73.57 -42.79 3.14
CA SER A 135 -74.32 -41.67 3.74
C SER A 135 -73.63 -40.33 3.43
N LEU A 136 -74.38 -39.22 3.44
CA LEU A 136 -73.79 -37.89 3.17
C LEU A 136 -72.74 -37.53 4.25
N ILE A 137 -72.96 -38.03 5.47
CA ILE A 137 -72.05 -37.90 6.61
C ILE A 137 -70.76 -38.69 6.37
N GLU A 138 -70.84 -39.89 5.79
CA GLU A 138 -69.65 -40.67 5.43
C GLU A 138 -68.83 -39.98 4.34
N ILE A 139 -69.46 -39.45 3.30
CA ILE A 139 -68.75 -38.79 2.19
C ILE A 139 -68.12 -37.47 2.66
N LEU A 140 -68.89 -36.60 3.33
CA LEU A 140 -68.39 -35.31 3.83
C LEU A 140 -67.48 -35.45 5.06
N GLY A 141 -67.56 -36.56 5.80
CA GLY A 141 -66.65 -36.85 6.92
C GLY A 141 -65.18 -36.86 6.48
N PHE A 142 -64.91 -37.30 5.25
CA PHE A 142 -63.58 -37.23 4.65
C PHE A 142 -63.16 -35.79 4.27
N ASP A 143 -64.07 -34.97 3.74
CA ASP A 143 -63.81 -33.54 3.46
C ASP A 143 -63.52 -32.75 4.75
N ILE A 144 -64.27 -33.03 5.83
CA ILE A 144 -64.05 -32.43 7.15
C ILE A 144 -62.66 -32.77 7.70
N ALA A 145 -62.18 -34.01 7.51
CA ALA A 145 -60.85 -34.42 7.92
C ALA A 145 -59.75 -33.64 7.14
N ILE A 146 -59.93 -33.45 5.84
CA ILE A 146 -59.03 -32.66 4.99
C ILE A 146 -59.01 -31.20 5.41
N PHE A 147 -60.17 -30.60 5.66
CA PHE A 147 -60.26 -29.22 6.14
C PHE A 147 -59.66 -29.04 7.54
N SER A 148 -59.77 -30.06 8.40
CA SER A 148 -59.10 -30.06 9.71
C SER A 148 -57.57 -30.05 9.55
N LEU A 149 -57.03 -30.83 8.62
CA LEU A 149 -55.59 -30.80 8.27
C LEU A 149 -55.16 -29.45 7.69
N TYR A 150 -56.02 -28.82 6.88
CA TYR A 150 -55.76 -27.47 6.38
C TYR A 150 -55.74 -26.44 7.52
N GLY A 151 -56.70 -26.54 8.44
CA GLY A 151 -56.77 -25.68 9.63
C GLY A 151 -55.51 -25.77 10.48
N ILE A 152 -54.94 -26.97 10.65
CA ILE A 152 -53.65 -27.17 11.32
C ILE A 152 -52.52 -26.43 10.59
N TYR A 153 -52.48 -26.49 9.25
CA TYR A 153 -51.49 -25.76 8.47
C TYR A 153 -51.67 -24.23 8.56
N VAL A 154 -52.91 -23.72 8.56
CA VAL A 154 -53.21 -22.29 8.73
C VAL A 154 -52.81 -21.82 10.13
N ALA A 155 -53.12 -22.57 11.18
CA ALA A 155 -52.68 -22.29 12.55
C ALA A 155 -51.14 -22.31 12.66
N PHE A 156 -50.48 -23.22 11.94
CA PHE A 156 -49.02 -23.24 11.84
C PHE A 156 -48.46 -21.99 11.13
N LEU A 157 -49.07 -21.53 10.04
CA LEU A 157 -48.68 -20.28 9.39
C LEU A 157 -48.86 -19.07 10.33
N GLN A 158 -49.96 -19.04 11.10
CA GLN A 158 -50.20 -17.99 12.09
C GLN A 158 -49.11 -17.99 13.18
N PHE A 159 -48.80 -19.16 13.74
CA PHE A 159 -47.70 -19.34 14.70
C PHE A 159 -46.36 -18.85 14.14
N LEU A 160 -46.08 -19.13 12.87
CA LEU A 160 -44.87 -18.66 12.21
C LEU A 160 -44.84 -17.14 12.04
N THR A 161 -45.96 -16.51 11.62
CA THR A 161 -46.03 -15.05 11.44
C THR A 161 -45.88 -14.28 12.74
N GLU A 162 -46.37 -14.83 13.86
CA GLU A 162 -46.22 -14.22 15.19
C GLU A 162 -44.78 -14.35 15.73
N ASN A 163 -44.05 -15.38 15.30
CA ASN A 163 -42.67 -15.66 15.71
C ASN A 163 -41.59 -15.26 14.68
N ASP A 164 -41.96 -14.54 13.61
CA ASP A 164 -41.05 -14.17 12.52
C ASP A 164 -40.14 -12.98 12.88
N LYS A 165 -39.25 -13.19 13.86
CA LYS A 165 -38.26 -12.19 14.31
C LYS A 165 -36.82 -12.50 13.85
N VAL A 166 -36.61 -13.62 13.15
CA VAL A 166 -35.27 -14.10 12.77
C VAL A 166 -34.98 -13.72 11.31
N TYR A 167 -34.43 -12.53 11.13
CA TYR A 167 -33.93 -12.04 9.84
C TYR A 167 -32.47 -12.45 9.64
N TYR A 168 -32.10 -12.74 8.40
CA TYR A 168 -30.72 -12.91 7.97
C TYR A 168 -30.52 -12.16 6.66
N LEU A 169 -29.55 -11.24 6.62
CA LEU A 169 -29.34 -10.32 5.49
C LEU A 169 -30.62 -9.55 5.07
N GLY A 170 -31.48 -9.24 6.03
CA GLY A 170 -32.74 -8.52 5.82
C GLY A 170 -33.84 -9.40 5.23
N VAL A 171 -33.64 -10.72 5.17
CA VAL A 171 -34.61 -11.70 4.69
C VAL A 171 -35.08 -12.57 5.85
N SER A 172 -36.39 -12.66 6.08
CA SER A 172 -36.95 -13.63 7.01
C SER A 172 -36.65 -15.06 6.53
N LYS A 173 -36.00 -15.86 7.38
CA LYS A 173 -35.68 -17.26 7.07
C LYS A 173 -36.95 -18.09 6.85
N ILE A 174 -37.99 -17.81 7.63
CA ILE A 174 -39.26 -18.53 7.60
C ILE A 174 -40.02 -18.18 6.32
N ARG A 175 -40.15 -16.89 6.02
CA ARG A 175 -40.79 -16.41 4.79
C ARG A 175 -40.07 -16.90 3.54
N PHE A 176 -38.73 -16.90 3.55
CA PHE A 176 -37.93 -17.43 2.45
C PHE A 176 -38.17 -18.92 2.19
N MET A 177 -38.36 -19.74 3.24
CA MET A 177 -38.68 -21.17 3.07
C MET A 177 -40.09 -21.41 2.52
N LEU A 178 -41.07 -20.61 2.99
CA LEU A 178 -42.44 -20.70 2.52
C LEU A 178 -42.56 -20.24 1.06
N ASP A 179 -41.98 -19.09 0.73
CA ASP A 179 -42.11 -18.50 -0.60
C ASP A 179 -41.40 -19.33 -1.69
N ASN A 180 -40.33 -20.05 -1.33
CA ASN A 180 -39.64 -20.97 -2.23
C ASN A 180 -40.24 -22.39 -2.30
N SER A 181 -41.29 -22.69 -1.52
CA SER A 181 -41.93 -24.01 -1.53
C SER A 181 -43.09 -24.05 -2.52
N VAL A 182 -43.01 -24.96 -3.49
CA VAL A 182 -44.09 -25.18 -4.47
C VAL A 182 -45.42 -25.43 -3.76
N TRP A 183 -45.43 -26.28 -2.74
CA TRP A 183 -46.66 -26.67 -2.01
C TRP A 183 -47.32 -25.49 -1.29
N SER A 184 -46.53 -24.59 -0.69
CA SER A 184 -47.06 -23.37 -0.07
C SER A 184 -47.58 -22.37 -1.10
N GLN A 185 -46.99 -22.33 -2.30
CA GLN A 185 -47.51 -21.49 -3.38
C GLN A 185 -48.80 -22.06 -3.99
N LEU A 186 -48.94 -23.39 -4.10
CA LEU A 186 -50.15 -24.03 -4.60
C LEU A 186 -51.36 -23.74 -3.71
N THR A 187 -51.21 -23.69 -2.39
CA THR A 187 -52.33 -23.31 -1.50
C THR A 187 -52.75 -21.86 -1.64
N ARG A 188 -51.86 -20.97 -2.10
CA ARG A 188 -52.16 -19.56 -2.40
C ARG A 188 -52.78 -19.36 -3.79
N ALA A 189 -52.92 -20.42 -4.59
CA ALA A 189 -53.52 -20.36 -5.91
C ALA A 189 -55.04 -20.25 -5.83
N LYS A 190 -55.66 -19.52 -6.75
CA LYS A 190 -57.12 -19.39 -6.81
C LYS A 190 -57.77 -20.74 -7.11
N LEU A 191 -57.18 -21.53 -8.01
CA LEU A 191 -57.70 -22.86 -8.37
C LEU A 191 -57.75 -23.81 -7.17
N PHE A 192 -56.80 -23.72 -6.23
CA PHE A 192 -56.80 -24.59 -5.04
C PHE A 192 -58.02 -24.33 -4.14
N HIS A 193 -58.38 -23.06 -3.95
CA HIS A 193 -59.59 -22.71 -3.19
C HIS A 193 -60.86 -23.18 -3.91
N ILE A 194 -60.88 -23.13 -5.24
CA ILE A 194 -61.97 -23.69 -6.05
C ILE A 194 -62.04 -25.21 -5.89
N ILE A 195 -60.92 -25.93 -5.89
CA ILE A 195 -60.86 -27.38 -5.67
C ILE A 195 -61.47 -27.74 -4.30
N LEU A 196 -61.13 -27.01 -3.23
CA LEU A 196 -61.71 -27.24 -1.90
C LEU A 196 -63.21 -26.95 -1.86
N LEU A 197 -63.68 -25.89 -2.54
CA LEU A 197 -65.10 -25.58 -2.62
C LEU A 197 -65.87 -26.68 -3.38
N VAL A 198 -65.32 -27.10 -4.52
CA VAL A 198 -65.93 -28.11 -5.40
C VAL A 198 -65.97 -29.49 -4.74
N SER A 199 -64.99 -29.83 -3.89
CA SER A 199 -65.01 -31.12 -3.16
C SER A 199 -66.21 -31.24 -2.22
N VAL A 200 -66.70 -30.14 -1.64
CA VAL A 200 -67.91 -30.14 -0.80
C VAL A 200 -69.18 -30.08 -1.65
N LEU A 201 -69.17 -29.30 -2.73
CA LEU A 201 -70.37 -29.09 -3.56
C LEU A 201 -70.75 -30.33 -4.38
N ILE A 202 -69.80 -31.07 -4.93
CA ILE A 202 -70.09 -32.23 -5.79
C ILE A 202 -70.95 -33.29 -5.07
N PRO A 203 -70.61 -33.76 -3.84
CA PRO A 203 -71.43 -34.72 -3.12
C PRO A 203 -72.83 -34.19 -2.75
N LEU A 204 -72.93 -32.90 -2.41
CA LEU A 204 -74.21 -32.25 -2.08
C LEU A 204 -75.14 -32.25 -3.29
N PHE A 205 -74.64 -31.81 -4.46
CA PHE A 205 -75.42 -31.79 -5.68
C PHE A 205 -75.78 -33.20 -6.17
N SER A 206 -74.82 -34.13 -6.12
CA SER A 206 -75.07 -35.51 -6.55
C SER A 206 -76.13 -36.24 -5.71
N LYS A 207 -76.32 -35.86 -4.45
CA LYS A 207 -77.33 -36.47 -3.56
C LYS A 207 -78.67 -35.76 -3.56
N SER A 208 -78.72 -34.52 -4.07
CA SER A 208 -79.92 -33.68 -4.12
C SER A 208 -80.90 -34.02 -5.25
N ASN A 209 -80.68 -35.10 -6.02
CA ASN A 209 -81.52 -35.55 -7.14
C ASN A 209 -81.90 -34.43 -8.14
N ILE A 210 -81.00 -33.48 -8.39
CA ILE A 210 -81.14 -32.56 -9.52
C ILE A 210 -80.74 -33.34 -10.77
N GLU A 211 -81.69 -33.57 -11.68
CA GLU A 211 -81.49 -34.33 -12.93
C GLU A 211 -80.41 -33.68 -13.82
N PHE A 212 -79.15 -34.06 -13.62
CA PHE A 212 -78.11 -33.88 -14.63
C PHE A 212 -78.14 -35.07 -15.59
N ASN A 213 -78.78 -34.86 -16.73
CA ASN A 213 -78.82 -35.81 -17.82
C ASN A 213 -77.40 -35.95 -18.43
N TYR A 214 -76.91 -37.19 -18.50
CA TYR A 214 -75.63 -37.71 -19.04
C TYR A 214 -74.41 -37.85 -18.08
N GLN A 215 -73.96 -39.12 -17.95
CA GLN A 215 -72.68 -39.62 -17.39
C GLN A 215 -72.35 -39.32 -15.91
N LEU A 216 -73.12 -39.89 -14.97
CA LEU A 216 -72.85 -39.82 -13.52
C LEU A 216 -71.44 -40.32 -13.12
N GLN A 217 -70.85 -41.28 -13.83
CA GLN A 217 -69.55 -41.87 -13.44
C GLN A 217 -68.38 -40.87 -13.49
N ASN A 218 -68.45 -39.82 -14.30
CA ASN A 218 -67.34 -38.86 -14.47
C ASN A 218 -67.27 -37.82 -13.35
N ILE A 219 -68.38 -37.54 -12.66
CA ILE A 219 -68.44 -36.56 -11.56
C ILE A 219 -67.78 -37.15 -10.30
N GLU A 220 -67.98 -38.43 -10.05
CA GLU A 220 -67.33 -39.17 -8.95
C GLU A 220 -65.82 -39.22 -9.15
N TYR A 221 -65.35 -39.48 -10.38
CA TYR A 221 -63.92 -39.38 -10.72
C TYR A 221 -63.36 -37.97 -10.50
N LEU A 222 -64.11 -36.92 -10.89
CA LEU A 222 -63.66 -35.54 -10.69
C LEU A 222 -63.57 -35.17 -9.20
N TRP A 223 -64.54 -35.58 -8.39
CA TRP A 223 -64.49 -35.41 -6.94
C TRP A 223 -63.30 -36.15 -6.33
N GLN A 224 -63.07 -37.40 -6.73
CA GLN A 224 -61.90 -38.16 -6.30
C GLN A 224 -60.57 -37.53 -6.74
N THR A 225 -60.50 -36.94 -7.95
CA THR A 225 -59.32 -36.17 -8.39
C THR A 225 -59.07 -34.98 -7.46
N CYS A 226 -60.09 -34.18 -7.18
CA CYS A 226 -60.00 -33.02 -6.28
C CYS A 226 -59.53 -33.42 -4.88
N TYR A 227 -60.06 -34.53 -4.40
CA TYR A 227 -59.71 -35.15 -3.13
C TYR A 227 -58.25 -35.62 -3.10
N ILE A 228 -57.79 -36.38 -4.10
CA ILE A 228 -56.42 -36.89 -4.20
C ILE A 228 -55.41 -35.73 -4.25
N ILE A 229 -55.69 -34.70 -5.05
CA ILE A 229 -54.83 -33.51 -5.14
C ILE A 229 -54.71 -32.83 -3.79
N SER A 230 -55.83 -32.66 -3.09
CA SER A 230 -55.86 -32.03 -1.76
C SER A 230 -55.01 -32.80 -0.75
N ILE A 231 -55.19 -34.12 -0.66
CA ILE A 231 -54.40 -34.97 0.26
C ILE A 231 -52.91 -34.91 -0.04
N VAL A 232 -52.53 -35.02 -1.31
CA VAL A 232 -51.12 -34.96 -1.73
C VAL A 232 -50.51 -33.63 -1.30
N VAL A 233 -51.19 -32.52 -1.58
CA VAL A 233 -50.75 -31.18 -1.16
C VAL A 233 -50.59 -31.14 0.36
N TYR A 234 -51.55 -31.64 1.15
CA TYR A 234 -51.48 -31.61 2.62
C TYR A 234 -50.33 -32.43 3.21
N ILE A 235 -50.09 -33.65 2.71
CA ILE A 235 -48.96 -34.47 3.18
C ILE A 235 -47.64 -33.72 2.98
N PHE A 236 -47.47 -33.06 1.83
CA PHE A 236 -46.27 -32.27 1.56
C PHE A 236 -46.20 -30.98 2.38
N LEU A 237 -47.33 -30.33 2.69
CA LEU A 237 -47.37 -29.18 3.60
C LEU A 237 -47.01 -29.56 5.03
N LEU A 238 -47.44 -30.73 5.50
CA LEU A 238 -47.09 -31.24 6.82
C LEU A 238 -45.61 -31.61 6.90
N LYS A 239 -45.06 -32.21 5.84
CA LYS A 239 -43.61 -32.40 5.71
C LYS A 239 -42.85 -31.07 5.73
N LEU A 240 -43.38 -30.05 5.04
CA LEU A 240 -42.80 -28.71 5.02
C LEU A 240 -42.86 -28.05 6.40
N SER A 241 -43.99 -28.14 7.11
CA SER A 241 -44.14 -27.55 8.45
C SER A 241 -43.17 -28.18 9.44
N ILE A 242 -43.08 -29.51 9.48
CA ILE A 242 -42.10 -30.23 10.31
C ILE A 242 -40.66 -29.82 9.94
N SER A 243 -40.34 -29.71 8.64
CA SER A 243 -39.01 -29.29 8.19
C SER A 243 -38.67 -27.86 8.62
N ILE A 244 -39.65 -26.94 8.57
CA ILE A 244 -39.47 -25.55 9.02
C ILE A 244 -39.29 -25.51 10.53
N VAL A 245 -40.11 -26.22 11.30
CA VAL A 245 -39.99 -26.33 12.76
C VAL A 245 -38.62 -26.86 13.15
N TYR A 246 -38.18 -27.97 12.55
CA TYR A 246 -36.85 -28.53 12.80
C TYR A 246 -35.73 -27.55 12.42
N GLY A 247 -35.89 -26.82 11.31
CA GLY A 247 -34.97 -25.77 10.89
C GLY A 247 -34.87 -24.62 11.90
N VAL A 248 -36.00 -24.12 12.39
CA VAL A 248 -36.08 -23.05 13.39
C VAL A 248 -35.48 -23.49 14.72
N PHE A 249 -35.79 -24.69 15.21
CA PHE A 249 -35.21 -25.23 16.45
C PHE A 249 -33.69 -25.40 16.36
N ARG A 250 -33.19 -25.93 15.23
CA ARG A 250 -31.75 -26.10 15.02
C ARG A 250 -31.00 -24.76 14.96
N LEU A 251 -31.60 -23.74 14.35
CA LEU A 251 -31.03 -22.38 14.30
C LEU A 251 -30.98 -21.71 15.68
N ASN A 252 -32.01 -21.92 16.52
CA ASN A 252 -32.01 -21.40 17.89
C ASN A 252 -30.91 -22.07 18.75
N LEU A 253 -30.68 -23.38 18.59
CA LEU A 253 -29.56 -24.09 19.23
C LEU A 253 -28.17 -23.59 18.75
N GLU A 254 -28.05 -23.26 17.47
CA GLU A 254 -26.82 -22.71 16.88
C GLU A 254 -26.48 -21.33 17.43
N ASN A 255 -27.48 -20.44 17.55
CA ASN A 255 -27.30 -19.12 18.15
C ASN A 255 -26.83 -19.20 19.61
N VAL A 256 -27.40 -20.14 20.39
CA VAL A 256 -26.95 -20.43 21.77
C VAL A 256 -25.51 -20.94 21.80
N SER A 257 -25.12 -21.79 20.84
CA SER A 257 -23.75 -22.30 20.74
C SER A 257 -22.72 -21.23 20.34
N LYS A 258 -23.12 -20.22 19.55
CA LYS A 258 -22.26 -19.08 19.17
C LYS A 258 -22.04 -18.11 20.33
N THR A 259 -23.03 -17.90 21.19
CA THR A 259 -22.86 -17.13 22.44
C THR A 259 -21.89 -17.80 23.41
N VAL A 260 -21.90 -19.14 23.50
CA VAL A 260 -20.99 -19.90 24.38
C VAL A 260 -19.56 -20.00 23.83
N LYS A 261 -19.37 -19.86 22.51
CA LYS A 261 -18.04 -19.93 21.85
C LYS A 261 -17.31 -18.59 21.70
N LYS A 262 -17.90 -17.47 22.14
CA LYS A 262 -17.19 -16.18 22.16
C LYS A 262 -16.11 -16.10 23.24
N GLU A 263 -16.05 -17.06 24.16
CA GLU A 263 -15.02 -17.09 25.22
C GLU A 263 -13.80 -17.96 24.90
N ASP A 264 -13.86 -18.88 23.94
CA ASP A 264 -12.69 -19.71 23.61
C ASP A 264 -12.69 -20.18 22.16
N VAL A 265 -11.65 -19.79 21.41
CA VAL A 265 -10.69 -20.70 20.73
C VAL A 265 -9.98 -20.02 19.54
N LYS A 266 -8.65 -20.18 19.54
CA LYS A 266 -7.68 -19.85 18.49
C LYS A 266 -7.94 -20.57 17.17
N GLU A 267 -7.73 -19.83 16.08
CA GLU A 267 -7.70 -20.29 14.69
C GLU A 267 -6.68 -21.42 14.46
N LYS A 268 -7.16 -22.61 14.08
CA LYS A 268 -6.44 -23.45 13.09
C LYS A 268 -7.24 -24.60 12.46
N ASP A 269 -8.45 -24.91 12.92
CA ASP A 269 -9.22 -26.06 12.42
C ASP A 269 -10.60 -25.69 11.81
N SER A 270 -10.75 -24.44 11.33
CA SER A 270 -12.03 -23.92 10.81
C SER A 270 -12.33 -24.35 9.36
N ARG A 271 -11.33 -24.45 8.49
CA ARG A 271 -11.54 -24.64 7.04
C ARG A 271 -12.11 -26.01 6.63
N HIS A 272 -11.95 -27.06 7.44
CA HIS A 272 -12.46 -28.40 7.11
C HIS A 272 -13.83 -28.68 7.73
N LYS A 273 -14.13 -28.11 8.91
CA LYS A 273 -15.43 -28.23 9.57
C LYS A 273 -16.49 -27.31 8.96
N GLU A 274 -16.09 -26.12 8.49
CA GLU A 274 -16.98 -25.15 7.83
C GLU A 274 -17.43 -25.66 6.43
N LYS A 275 -16.54 -26.32 5.67
CA LYS A 275 -16.90 -26.95 4.38
C LYS A 275 -17.84 -28.16 4.49
N ILE A 276 -17.89 -28.83 5.63
CA ILE A 276 -18.78 -29.97 5.86
C ILE A 276 -20.14 -29.50 6.44
N PHE A 277 -20.15 -28.41 7.22
CA PHE A 277 -21.39 -27.78 7.72
C PHE A 277 -22.14 -26.99 6.64
N ASN A 278 -21.43 -26.34 5.72
CA ASN A 278 -21.99 -25.45 4.68
C ASN A 278 -22.59 -26.16 3.46
N ARG A 279 -22.79 -27.48 3.49
CA ARG A 279 -23.24 -28.17 2.27
C ARG A 279 -24.72 -28.02 1.94
N PHE A 280 -25.63 -27.68 2.88
CA PHE A 280 -27.04 -27.37 2.59
C PHE A 280 -27.76 -26.57 3.71
N GLY A 281 -27.31 -25.35 4.04
CA GLY A 281 -27.98 -24.47 5.00
C GLY A 281 -29.04 -23.55 4.37
N ILE A 282 -30.06 -23.13 5.11
CA ILE A 282 -31.04 -22.10 4.66
C ILE A 282 -30.33 -20.76 4.43
N THR A 283 -29.32 -20.46 5.25
CA THR A 283 -28.43 -19.30 5.19
C THR A 283 -27.76 -19.16 3.81
N ASP A 284 -27.13 -20.23 3.29
CA ASP A 284 -26.48 -20.21 1.98
C ASP A 284 -27.48 -19.92 0.84
N LYS A 285 -28.68 -20.51 0.93
CA LYS A 285 -29.73 -20.25 -0.06
C LYS A 285 -30.18 -18.79 -0.05
N ILE A 286 -30.21 -18.15 1.13
CA ILE A 286 -30.50 -16.72 1.26
C ILE A 286 -29.36 -15.90 0.65
N ASN A 287 -28.09 -16.21 0.95
CA ASN A 287 -26.92 -15.52 0.36
C ASN A 287 -26.95 -15.53 -1.16
N ILE A 288 -27.14 -16.72 -1.75
CA ILE A 288 -27.26 -16.89 -3.19
C ILE A 288 -28.43 -16.08 -3.75
N SER A 289 -29.57 -16.07 -3.06
CA SER A 289 -30.75 -15.31 -3.49
C SER A 289 -30.51 -13.80 -3.47
N VAL A 290 -29.83 -13.29 -2.43
CA VAL A 290 -29.47 -11.87 -2.31
C VAL A 290 -28.50 -11.48 -3.42
N GLN A 291 -27.43 -12.25 -3.61
CA GLN A 291 -26.45 -12.03 -4.68
C GLN A 291 -27.08 -11.99 -6.07
N ARG A 292 -27.98 -12.95 -6.38
CA ARG A 292 -28.71 -12.96 -7.65
C ARG A 292 -29.58 -11.74 -7.84
N SER A 293 -30.31 -11.34 -6.79
CA SER A 293 -31.18 -10.16 -6.85
C SER A 293 -30.39 -8.91 -7.26
N PHE A 294 -29.23 -8.67 -6.64
CA PHE A 294 -28.38 -7.52 -6.99
C PHE A 294 -27.72 -7.68 -8.36
N LYS A 295 -27.29 -8.89 -8.73
CA LYS A 295 -26.77 -9.19 -10.06
C LYS A 295 -27.80 -8.86 -11.16
N ASP A 296 -29.01 -9.41 -11.04
CA ASP A 296 -30.05 -9.28 -12.06
C ASP A 296 -30.47 -7.81 -12.25
N GLU A 297 -30.61 -7.07 -11.14
CA GLU A 297 -30.95 -5.64 -11.19
C GLU A 297 -29.81 -4.79 -11.77
N PHE A 298 -28.55 -5.03 -11.39
CA PHE A 298 -27.38 -4.35 -11.98
C PHE A 298 -27.38 -4.46 -13.50
N TRP A 299 -27.53 -5.70 -14.02
CA TRP A 299 -27.56 -5.94 -15.47
C TRP A 299 -28.81 -5.36 -16.14
N LYS A 300 -29.96 -5.33 -15.45
CA LYS A 300 -31.18 -4.70 -15.95
C LYS A 300 -30.99 -3.19 -16.16
N ILE A 301 -30.28 -2.53 -15.24
CA ILE A 301 -29.98 -1.09 -15.32
C ILE A 301 -28.97 -0.82 -16.41
N TYR A 302 -27.88 -1.59 -16.48
CA TYR A 302 -26.88 -1.45 -17.54
C TYR A 302 -27.50 -1.58 -18.94
N LYS A 303 -28.48 -2.48 -19.12
CA LYS A 303 -29.19 -2.66 -20.41
C LYS A 303 -30.19 -1.55 -20.73
N ASN A 304 -30.68 -0.82 -19.73
CA ASN A 304 -31.76 0.18 -19.86
C ASN A 304 -31.36 1.53 -19.27
N GLN A 305 -30.16 2.02 -19.59
CA GLN A 305 -29.56 3.22 -18.98
C GLN A 305 -30.44 4.48 -19.12
N ASN A 306 -31.27 4.56 -20.18
CA ASN A 306 -32.16 5.69 -20.42
C ASN A 306 -33.40 5.74 -19.51
N GLN A 307 -33.72 4.64 -18.79
CA GLN A 307 -34.97 4.49 -18.03
C GLN A 307 -34.78 4.50 -16.51
N TYR A 308 -33.56 4.23 -16.03
CA TYR A 308 -33.26 4.09 -14.61
C TYR A 308 -32.39 5.26 -14.12
N ARG A 309 -32.76 5.86 -12.98
CA ARG A 309 -31.99 6.94 -12.32
C ARG A 309 -30.76 6.37 -11.60
N ASP A 310 -29.70 7.17 -11.52
CA ASP A 310 -28.41 6.86 -10.87
C ASP A 310 -28.51 6.46 -9.38
N ASP A 311 -29.64 6.71 -8.72
CA ASP A 311 -29.89 6.48 -7.28
C ASP A 311 -30.32 5.04 -6.91
N TYR A 312 -30.28 4.08 -7.84
CA TYR A 312 -30.70 2.69 -7.60
C TYR A 312 -30.00 2.04 -6.40
N ILE A 313 -28.68 2.22 -6.30
CA ILE A 313 -27.87 1.62 -5.23
C ILE A 313 -28.36 2.12 -3.87
N LYS A 314 -28.62 3.42 -3.78
CA LYS A 314 -29.14 4.07 -2.58
C LYS A 314 -30.47 3.47 -2.17
N VAL A 315 -31.46 3.41 -3.07
CA VAL A 315 -32.80 2.88 -2.76
C VAL A 315 -32.73 1.42 -2.30
N ARG A 316 -32.06 0.54 -3.05
CA ARG A 316 -32.05 -0.90 -2.76
C ARG A 316 -31.18 -1.29 -1.57
N LEU A 317 -30.00 -0.69 -1.41
CA LEU A 317 -29.18 -0.95 -0.24
C LEU A 317 -29.82 -0.37 1.02
N GLN A 318 -30.42 0.82 0.95
CA GLN A 318 -31.08 1.43 2.10
C GLN A 318 -32.26 0.58 2.60
N GLU A 319 -33.09 0.06 1.68
CA GLU A 319 -34.16 -0.90 2.01
C GLU A 319 -33.64 -2.10 2.80
N ARG A 320 -32.47 -2.64 2.46
CA ARG A 320 -31.93 -3.84 3.13
C ARG A 320 -31.13 -3.54 4.39
N ILE A 321 -30.33 -2.46 4.40
CA ILE A 321 -29.52 -2.05 5.56
C ILE A 321 -30.42 -1.66 6.75
N THR A 322 -31.59 -1.08 6.48
CA THR A 322 -32.58 -0.76 7.52
C THR A 322 -33.18 -2.00 8.19
N LEU A 323 -33.24 -3.13 7.48
CA LEU A 323 -33.76 -4.41 7.98
C LEU A 323 -32.70 -5.28 8.68
N VAL A 324 -31.44 -4.83 8.73
CA VAL A 324 -30.30 -5.60 9.26
C VAL A 324 -29.70 -4.87 10.47
N GLU A 325 -29.44 -5.63 11.53
CA GLU A 325 -28.74 -5.13 12.73
C GLU A 325 -27.34 -4.61 12.37
N LYS A 326 -26.86 -3.60 13.10
CA LYS A 326 -25.55 -2.97 12.81
C LYS A 326 -24.40 -3.98 12.72
N ALA A 327 -24.40 -5.00 13.57
CA ALA A 327 -23.35 -6.03 13.63
C ALA A 327 -23.26 -6.88 12.36
N ASP A 328 -24.36 -7.03 11.61
CA ASP A 328 -24.45 -7.92 10.44
C ASP A 328 -24.34 -7.15 9.11
N ARG A 329 -24.19 -5.81 9.17
CA ARG A 329 -24.07 -4.96 7.97
C ARG A 329 -22.80 -5.24 7.17
N ASP A 330 -21.68 -5.53 7.84
CA ASP A 330 -20.43 -5.92 7.18
C ASP A 330 -20.61 -7.19 6.32
N GLU A 331 -21.28 -8.21 6.88
CA GLU A 331 -21.57 -9.47 6.20
C GLU A 331 -22.52 -9.26 5.01
N LEU A 332 -23.54 -8.41 5.15
CA LEU A 332 -24.44 -8.03 4.05
C LEU A 332 -23.68 -7.38 2.89
N ILE A 333 -22.88 -6.35 3.17
CA ILE A 333 -22.16 -5.60 2.14
C ILE A 333 -21.14 -6.51 1.44
N PHE A 334 -20.41 -7.34 2.20
CA PHE A 334 -19.49 -8.32 1.61
C PHE A 334 -20.22 -9.38 0.78
N THR A 335 -21.39 -9.86 1.21
CA THR A 335 -22.18 -10.86 0.47
C THR A 335 -22.66 -10.30 -0.87
N ILE A 336 -23.07 -9.03 -0.91
CA ILE A 336 -23.58 -8.39 -2.13
C ILE A 336 -22.46 -8.14 -3.15
N PHE A 337 -21.34 -7.56 -2.70
CA PHE A 337 -20.30 -7.03 -3.60
C PHE A 337 -19.00 -7.84 -3.63
N GLY A 338 -18.76 -8.72 -2.66
CA GLY A 338 -17.54 -9.52 -2.59
C GLY A 338 -17.55 -10.63 -3.64
N ARG A 339 -16.41 -10.88 -4.29
CA ARG A 339 -16.27 -11.92 -5.31
C ARG A 339 -16.12 -13.32 -4.69
N GLU A 340 -16.89 -14.28 -5.21
CA GLU A 340 -16.77 -15.72 -4.93
C GLU A 340 -16.51 -16.50 -6.23
N ASN A 341 -15.34 -17.13 -6.35
CA ASN A 341 -14.80 -17.63 -7.62
C ASN A 341 -15.53 -18.86 -8.23
N TRP A 342 -16.49 -19.48 -7.53
CA TRP A 342 -16.99 -20.82 -7.89
C TRP A 342 -18.41 -20.85 -8.45
N GLU A 343 -19.15 -19.74 -8.41
CA GLU A 343 -20.58 -19.76 -8.75
C GLU A 343 -21.03 -18.49 -9.51
N ASN A 344 -21.51 -18.67 -10.75
CA ASN A 344 -21.93 -17.58 -11.68
C ASN A 344 -23.26 -16.90 -11.27
N TYR A 345 -23.56 -16.80 -9.97
CA TYR A 345 -24.66 -16.01 -9.44
C TYR A 345 -24.22 -14.73 -8.73
N ASN A 346 -22.93 -14.59 -8.47
CA ASN A 346 -22.33 -13.44 -7.80
C ASN A 346 -22.19 -12.26 -8.79
N LEU A 347 -22.50 -11.04 -8.34
CA LEU A 347 -22.42 -9.83 -9.16
C LEU A 347 -21.00 -9.61 -9.71
N SER A 348 -20.00 -9.62 -8.83
CA SER A 348 -18.60 -9.35 -9.17
C SER A 348 -18.04 -10.37 -10.13
N GLU A 349 -18.30 -11.66 -9.90
CA GLU A 349 -17.91 -12.72 -10.85
C GLU A 349 -18.59 -12.55 -12.21
N SER A 350 -19.87 -12.15 -12.23
CA SER A 350 -20.56 -11.89 -13.49
C SER A 350 -19.97 -10.70 -14.27
N ILE A 351 -19.47 -9.67 -13.56
CA ILE A 351 -18.75 -8.55 -14.18
C ILE A 351 -17.41 -9.05 -14.76
N PHE A 352 -16.66 -9.85 -14.01
CA PHE A 352 -15.41 -10.42 -14.50
C PHE A 352 -15.59 -11.26 -15.77
N VAL A 353 -16.60 -12.14 -15.79
CA VAL A 353 -16.94 -12.97 -16.98
C VAL A 353 -17.40 -12.11 -18.15
N PHE A 354 -18.13 -11.02 -17.88
CA PHE A 354 -18.57 -10.09 -18.92
C PHE A 354 -17.39 -9.39 -19.58
N ILE A 355 -16.43 -8.89 -18.80
CA ILE A 355 -15.22 -8.20 -19.30
C ILE A 355 -14.36 -9.12 -20.17
N GLU A 356 -14.34 -10.42 -19.89
CA GLU A 356 -13.57 -11.39 -20.70
C GLU A 356 -14.13 -11.59 -22.11
N ASN A 357 -15.38 -11.20 -22.37
CA ASN A 357 -16.07 -11.46 -23.64
C ASN A 357 -16.58 -10.18 -24.34
N ILE A 358 -16.22 -9.00 -23.84
CA ILE A 358 -16.75 -7.71 -24.31
C ILE A 358 -15.97 -7.19 -25.52
N ASP A 359 -16.67 -6.54 -26.46
CA ASP A 359 -16.00 -5.81 -27.53
C ASP A 359 -15.57 -4.39 -27.06
N SER A 360 -14.77 -3.70 -27.87
CA SER A 360 -14.19 -2.41 -27.49
C SER A 360 -15.22 -1.28 -27.35
N ASP A 361 -16.32 -1.30 -28.10
CA ASP A 361 -17.32 -0.22 -28.08
C ASP A 361 -18.31 -0.39 -26.93
N GLU A 362 -18.75 -1.62 -26.68
CA GLU A 362 -19.49 -2.00 -25.49
C GLU A 362 -18.64 -1.79 -24.23
N GLY A 363 -17.33 -2.07 -24.31
CA GLY A 363 -16.34 -1.80 -23.25
C GLY A 363 -16.29 -0.34 -22.81
N LYS A 364 -16.32 0.61 -23.76
CA LYS A 364 -16.36 2.05 -23.44
C LYS A 364 -17.65 2.45 -22.73
N GLN A 365 -18.79 1.94 -23.20
CA GLN A 365 -20.09 2.24 -22.60
C GLN A 365 -20.16 1.66 -21.17
N PHE A 366 -19.72 0.42 -21.01
CA PHE A 366 -19.65 -0.23 -19.71
C PHE A 366 -18.67 0.47 -18.76
N PHE A 367 -17.50 0.93 -19.23
CA PHE A 367 -16.56 1.68 -18.39
C PHE A 367 -17.20 2.95 -17.81
N ARG A 368 -17.91 3.74 -18.64
CA ARG A 368 -18.61 4.95 -18.16
C ARG A 368 -19.70 4.62 -17.15
N PHE A 369 -20.49 3.60 -17.44
CA PHE A 369 -21.52 3.10 -16.54
C PHE A 369 -20.92 2.63 -15.20
N TYR A 370 -19.90 1.78 -15.24
CA TYR A 370 -19.27 1.21 -14.05
C TYR A 370 -18.55 2.27 -13.21
N LYS A 371 -17.91 3.27 -13.86
CA LYS A 371 -17.34 4.43 -13.18
C LYS A 371 -18.40 5.16 -12.34
N ASN A 372 -19.55 5.48 -12.94
CA ASN A 372 -20.64 6.15 -12.21
C ASN A 372 -21.20 5.26 -11.10
N PHE A 373 -21.42 3.97 -11.38
CA PHE A 373 -21.86 2.98 -10.40
C PHE A 373 -20.92 2.93 -9.18
N CYS A 374 -19.60 2.87 -9.38
CA CYS A 374 -18.62 2.87 -8.30
C CYS A 374 -18.66 4.15 -7.47
N ILE A 375 -18.76 5.33 -8.10
CA ILE A 375 -18.86 6.61 -7.39
C ILE A 375 -20.11 6.61 -6.49
N HIS A 376 -21.28 6.23 -7.03
CA HIS A 376 -22.52 6.18 -6.25
C HIS A 376 -22.48 5.13 -5.14
N LYS A 377 -21.94 3.94 -5.43
CA LYS A 377 -21.74 2.87 -4.44
C LYS A 377 -20.93 3.37 -3.26
N TRP A 378 -19.76 3.94 -3.51
CA TRP A 378 -18.83 4.31 -2.45
C TRP A 378 -19.26 5.58 -1.70
N ASN A 379 -19.89 6.55 -2.37
CA ASN A 379 -20.49 7.70 -1.68
C ASN A 379 -21.61 7.26 -0.72
N PHE A 380 -22.42 6.28 -1.09
CA PHE A 380 -23.45 5.73 -0.20
C PHE A 380 -22.84 4.90 0.94
N LEU A 381 -21.84 4.06 0.68
CA LEU A 381 -21.21 3.24 1.72
C LEU A 381 -20.42 4.07 2.74
N ARG A 382 -19.98 5.29 2.37
CA ARG A 382 -19.34 6.26 3.28
C ARG A 382 -20.24 6.61 4.47
N ASP A 383 -21.55 6.71 4.25
CA ASP A 383 -22.54 6.96 5.32
C ASP A 383 -22.59 5.82 6.37
N TYR A 384 -22.11 4.62 6.01
CA TYR A 384 -22.07 3.42 6.87
C TYR A 384 -20.64 2.95 7.15
N GLN A 385 -19.65 3.81 6.97
CA GLN A 385 -18.24 3.44 7.09
C GLN A 385 -17.88 2.83 8.46
N THR A 386 -18.54 3.24 9.54
CA THR A 386 -18.32 2.68 10.90
C THR A 386 -18.79 1.23 11.04
N ASP A 387 -19.79 0.83 10.25
CA ASP A 387 -20.42 -0.50 10.33
C ASP A 387 -19.68 -1.53 9.47
N ILE A 388 -18.75 -1.09 8.61
CA ILE A 388 -17.99 -1.93 7.68
C ILE A 388 -16.56 -2.10 8.20
N SER A 389 -16.11 -3.35 8.25
CA SER A 389 -14.77 -3.67 8.73
C SER A 389 -13.69 -3.17 7.75
N PRO A 390 -12.52 -2.74 8.23
CA PRO A 390 -11.41 -2.32 7.34
C PRO A 390 -11.04 -3.41 6.34
N ARG A 391 -11.10 -4.69 6.75
CA ARG A 391 -10.83 -5.84 5.89
C ARG A 391 -11.81 -5.95 4.71
N THR A 392 -13.10 -5.78 4.97
CA THR A 392 -14.14 -5.80 3.92
C THR A 392 -13.98 -4.60 3.01
N TRP A 393 -13.75 -3.40 3.57
CA TRP A 393 -13.52 -2.17 2.82
C TRP A 393 -12.36 -2.30 1.82
N VAL A 394 -11.18 -2.71 2.29
CA VAL A 394 -9.98 -2.91 1.46
C VAL A 394 -10.25 -3.91 0.33
N LYS A 395 -10.80 -5.08 0.65
CA LYS A 395 -11.10 -6.12 -0.36
C LYS A 395 -12.02 -5.62 -1.47
N LEU A 396 -13.08 -4.89 -1.11
CA LEU A 396 -14.05 -4.40 -2.09
C LEU A 396 -13.47 -3.27 -2.96
N VAL A 397 -12.66 -2.38 -2.38
CA VAL A 397 -11.97 -1.33 -3.16
C VAL A 397 -10.95 -1.94 -4.11
N GLU A 398 -10.10 -2.86 -3.64
CA GLU A 398 -9.12 -3.57 -4.46
C GLU A 398 -9.79 -4.32 -5.62
N GLN A 399 -10.95 -4.93 -5.36
CA GLN A 399 -11.72 -5.60 -6.40
C GLN A 399 -12.20 -4.63 -7.48
N ASP A 400 -12.70 -3.45 -7.10
CA ASP A 400 -13.13 -2.43 -8.06
C ASP A 400 -11.95 -1.89 -8.89
N ILE A 401 -10.79 -1.67 -8.26
CA ILE A 401 -9.52 -1.31 -8.92
C ILE A 401 -9.14 -2.38 -9.95
N LEU A 402 -9.22 -3.67 -9.58
CA LEU A 402 -8.92 -4.79 -10.48
C LEU A 402 -9.89 -4.89 -11.67
N ILE A 403 -11.16 -4.53 -11.48
CA ILE A 403 -12.15 -4.48 -12.57
C ILE A 403 -11.77 -3.40 -13.58
N PHE A 404 -11.40 -2.20 -13.13
CA PHE A 404 -10.91 -1.15 -14.03
C PHE A 404 -9.62 -1.56 -14.74
N ASP A 405 -8.69 -2.23 -14.05
CA ASP A 405 -7.47 -2.75 -14.69
C ASP A 405 -7.76 -3.76 -15.80
N LYS A 406 -8.71 -4.67 -15.57
CA LYS A 406 -9.11 -5.62 -16.62
C LYS A 406 -9.79 -4.92 -17.79
N LEU A 407 -10.69 -3.96 -17.54
CA LEU A 407 -11.39 -3.20 -18.58
C LEU A 407 -10.40 -2.47 -19.50
N VAL A 408 -9.45 -1.74 -18.91
CA VAL A 408 -8.44 -1.00 -19.67
C VAL A 408 -7.57 -1.96 -20.48
N LYS A 409 -7.11 -3.07 -19.88
CA LYS A 409 -6.27 -4.07 -20.58
C LYS A 409 -7.02 -4.86 -21.66
N SER A 410 -8.34 -5.01 -21.55
CA SER A 410 -9.16 -5.68 -22.57
C SER A 410 -9.43 -4.80 -23.79
N ASP A 411 -9.24 -3.48 -23.70
CA ASP A 411 -9.51 -2.56 -24.81
C ASP A 411 -8.33 -2.47 -25.79
N SER A 412 -8.43 -3.21 -26.89
CA SER A 412 -7.47 -3.15 -28.00
C SER A 412 -7.44 -1.80 -28.75
N THR A 413 -8.46 -0.95 -28.59
CA THR A 413 -8.60 0.32 -29.31
C THR A 413 -8.05 1.54 -28.55
N PHE A 414 -7.59 1.35 -27.31
CA PHE A 414 -7.06 2.39 -26.41
C PHE A 414 -8.02 3.55 -26.12
N ASN A 415 -9.30 3.39 -26.39
CA ASN A 415 -10.28 4.45 -26.19
C ASN A 415 -10.68 4.58 -24.72
N ILE A 416 -10.76 3.48 -23.98
CA ILE A 416 -10.98 3.50 -22.52
C ILE A 416 -9.82 4.22 -21.84
N PHE A 417 -8.59 3.89 -22.22
CA PHE A 417 -7.40 4.61 -21.74
C PHE A 417 -7.48 6.11 -22.05
N LYS A 418 -7.87 6.50 -23.27
CA LYS A 418 -8.10 7.92 -23.60
C LYS A 418 -9.21 8.57 -22.77
N ILE A 419 -10.27 7.86 -22.42
CA ILE A 419 -11.36 8.39 -21.58
C ILE A 419 -10.87 8.63 -20.15
N GLU A 420 -10.02 7.77 -19.61
CA GLU A 420 -9.45 7.94 -18.27
C GLU A 420 -8.39 9.06 -18.20
N PHE A 421 -7.71 9.34 -19.33
CA PHE A 421 -6.63 10.33 -19.43
C PHE A 421 -6.98 11.57 -20.27
N SER A 422 -8.23 11.77 -20.68
CA SER A 422 -8.59 12.95 -21.48
C SER A 422 -8.62 14.21 -20.59
N ASP A 423 -7.63 15.08 -20.76
CA ASP A 423 -7.44 16.37 -20.06
C ASP A 423 -8.51 17.46 -20.31
N ASN A 424 -9.66 17.12 -20.90
CA ASN A 424 -10.67 18.12 -21.24
C ASN A 424 -11.71 18.30 -20.12
N ALA A 425 -11.44 19.20 -19.19
CA ALA A 425 -12.24 20.43 -19.01
C ALA A 425 -11.82 21.21 -17.75
N ILE A 426 -11.19 22.35 -18.00
CA ILE A 426 -11.36 23.56 -17.21
C ILE A 426 -12.86 23.83 -17.10
N SER A 427 -13.51 23.30 -16.07
CA SER A 427 -14.80 23.77 -15.59
C SER A 427 -14.56 24.42 -14.24
N ARG A 428 -14.29 25.73 -14.28
CA ARG A 428 -14.43 26.61 -13.13
C ARG A 428 -15.91 26.60 -12.75
N ASN A 429 -16.30 25.65 -11.89
CA ASN A 429 -17.26 25.80 -10.80
C ASN A 429 -17.75 24.42 -10.32
N LEU A 430 -17.45 24.13 -9.04
CA LEU A 430 -18.14 23.18 -8.15
C LEU A 430 -18.21 21.71 -8.61
N ASN A 431 -17.11 20.96 -8.37
CA ASN A 431 -17.08 19.61 -7.78
C ASN A 431 -15.69 18.98 -7.96
N LEU A 432 -14.84 19.09 -6.94
CA LEU A 432 -13.46 18.56 -6.96
C LEU A 432 -13.38 17.02 -7.10
N GLU A 433 -14.45 16.28 -6.83
CA GLU A 433 -14.49 14.81 -6.98
C GLU A 433 -14.69 14.32 -8.43
N LYS A 434 -15.21 15.15 -9.36
CA LYS A 434 -15.55 14.70 -10.72
C LYS A 434 -14.36 14.60 -11.69
N ASN A 435 -13.25 15.25 -11.39
CA ASN A 435 -12.08 15.33 -12.28
C ASN A 435 -10.93 14.39 -11.91
N LYS A 436 -11.03 13.61 -10.82
CA LYS A 436 -10.01 12.61 -10.45
C LYS A 436 -10.16 11.33 -11.26
N LYS A 437 -9.05 10.65 -11.58
CA LYS A 437 -9.10 9.32 -12.19
C LYS A 437 -9.77 8.36 -11.21
N ILE A 438 -10.58 7.43 -11.72
CA ILE A 438 -11.42 6.59 -10.85
C ILE A 438 -10.59 5.72 -9.90
N LYS A 439 -9.44 5.22 -10.36
CA LYS A 439 -8.54 4.42 -9.53
C LYS A 439 -7.85 5.23 -8.44
N GLU A 440 -7.51 6.49 -8.72
CA GLU A 440 -6.96 7.43 -7.74
C GLU A 440 -8.01 7.72 -6.64
N PHE A 441 -9.25 8.02 -7.04
CA PHE A 441 -10.38 8.18 -6.12
C PHE A 441 -10.59 6.95 -5.22
N LEU A 442 -10.60 5.74 -5.82
CA LEU A 442 -10.77 4.50 -5.07
C LEU A 442 -9.63 4.28 -4.07
N PHE A 443 -8.38 4.58 -4.45
CA PHE A 443 -7.24 4.41 -3.57
C PHE A 443 -7.24 5.42 -2.41
N GLU A 444 -7.57 6.68 -2.65
CA GLU A 444 -7.77 7.67 -1.58
C GLU A 444 -8.84 7.21 -0.59
N LEU A 445 -9.97 6.70 -1.11
CA LEU A 445 -11.07 6.17 -0.30
C LEU A 445 -10.67 4.94 0.54
N LEU A 446 -9.69 4.15 0.08
CA LEU A 446 -9.09 3.09 0.89
C LEU A 446 -8.29 3.67 2.05
N LEU A 447 -7.50 4.71 1.80
CA LEU A 447 -6.62 5.34 2.80
C LEU A 447 -7.37 6.21 3.82
N ASP A 448 -8.58 6.65 3.51
CA ASP A 448 -9.43 7.43 4.42
C ASP A 448 -10.18 6.55 5.44
N LYS A 449 -10.12 5.22 5.28
CA LYS A 449 -10.77 4.29 6.20
C LYS A 449 -9.94 4.09 7.47
N GLU A 450 -10.50 4.54 8.60
CA GLU A 450 -9.94 4.24 9.92
C GLU A 450 -9.74 2.73 10.15
N GLY A 451 -8.60 2.37 10.73
CA GLY A 451 -8.22 0.99 11.03
C GLY A 451 -7.60 0.22 9.86
N VAL A 452 -7.38 0.85 8.70
CA VAL A 452 -6.59 0.25 7.61
C VAL A 452 -5.11 0.20 8.02
N ASN A 453 -4.51 -0.98 7.90
CA ASN A 453 -3.09 -1.17 8.15
C ASN A 453 -2.27 -0.69 6.92
N LEU A 454 -1.64 0.47 7.04
CA LEU A 454 -0.84 1.07 5.97
C LEU A 454 0.41 0.24 5.63
N ASP A 455 0.96 -0.53 6.58
CA ASP A 455 2.07 -1.45 6.30
C ASP A 455 1.64 -2.55 5.31
N ASP A 456 0.44 -3.12 5.49
CA ASP A 456 -0.09 -4.14 4.58
C ASP A 456 -0.30 -3.58 3.16
N VAL A 457 -0.78 -2.33 3.08
CA VAL A 457 -0.95 -1.61 1.80
C VAL A 457 0.40 -1.35 1.13
N LEU A 458 1.41 -0.90 1.88
CA LEU A 458 2.76 -0.68 1.36
C LEU A 458 3.41 -2.00 0.90
N ILE A 459 3.20 -3.10 1.62
CA ILE A 459 3.65 -4.44 1.22
C ILE A 459 2.98 -4.88 -0.09
N SER A 460 1.68 -4.60 -0.26
CA SER A 460 0.96 -4.82 -1.52
C SER A 460 1.62 -4.06 -2.67
N ILE A 461 1.84 -2.76 -2.48
CA ILE A 461 2.44 -1.88 -3.50
C ILE A 461 3.85 -2.37 -3.84
N LYS A 462 4.67 -2.67 -2.83
CA LYS A 462 6.03 -3.21 -3.03
C LYS A 462 6.00 -4.46 -3.90
N LYS A 463 5.10 -5.41 -3.63
CA LYS A 463 4.97 -6.64 -4.44
C LYS A 463 4.55 -6.35 -5.88
N GLU A 464 3.66 -5.39 -6.10
CA GLU A 464 3.27 -4.97 -7.45
C GLU A 464 4.42 -4.29 -8.19
N ILE A 465 5.15 -3.38 -7.52
CA ILE A 465 6.35 -2.73 -8.04
C ILE A 465 7.43 -3.77 -8.39
N GLN A 466 7.63 -4.81 -7.57
CA GLN A 466 8.59 -5.88 -7.87
C GLN A 466 8.19 -6.71 -9.09
N ARG A 467 6.89 -6.95 -9.28
CA ARG A 467 6.36 -7.69 -10.44
C ARG A 467 6.27 -6.84 -11.71
N PHE A 468 6.38 -5.52 -11.58
CA PHE A 468 6.32 -4.60 -12.69
C PHE A 468 7.55 -4.80 -13.59
N SER A 469 7.35 -5.52 -14.71
CA SER A 469 8.42 -5.74 -15.68
C SER A 469 8.59 -4.49 -16.55
N GLN A 470 9.84 -4.10 -16.80
CA GLN A 470 10.18 -3.03 -17.75
C GLN A 470 9.97 -3.45 -19.21
N ASN A 471 8.85 -4.10 -19.55
CA ASN A 471 8.46 -4.27 -20.94
C ASN A 471 7.96 -2.92 -21.47
N LYS A 472 8.91 -2.06 -21.86
CA LYS A 472 8.67 -0.73 -22.45
C LYS A 472 7.81 -0.76 -23.73
N SER A 473 7.58 -1.96 -24.31
CA SER A 473 6.71 -2.20 -25.46
C SER A 473 5.23 -2.37 -25.11
N ASP A 474 4.88 -2.56 -23.83
CA ASP A 474 3.48 -2.64 -23.41
C ASP A 474 2.86 -1.23 -23.45
N GLN A 475 1.81 -1.08 -24.27
CA GLN A 475 1.09 0.18 -24.44
C GLN A 475 0.37 0.61 -23.15
N PHE A 476 0.20 -0.30 -22.17
CA PHE A 476 -0.34 -0.03 -20.82
C PHE A 476 0.74 0.15 -19.72
N TYR A 477 2.02 0.20 -20.11
CA TYR A 477 3.13 0.42 -19.17
C TYR A 477 2.96 1.74 -18.41
N ARG A 478 2.72 2.85 -19.13
CA ARG A 478 2.54 4.19 -18.54
C ARG A 478 1.34 4.23 -17.61
N TYR A 479 0.23 3.65 -18.04
CA TYR A 479 -1.00 3.51 -17.25
C TYR A 479 -0.73 2.90 -15.86
N THR A 480 -0.04 1.77 -15.85
CA THR A 480 0.26 1.03 -14.61
C THR A 480 1.30 1.78 -13.77
N TYR A 481 2.34 2.32 -14.41
CA TYR A 481 3.37 3.12 -13.73
C TYR A 481 2.80 4.36 -13.04
N ASP A 482 1.96 5.13 -13.72
CA ASP A 482 1.38 6.37 -13.17
C ASP A 482 0.52 6.07 -11.95
N PHE A 483 -0.25 4.97 -11.98
CA PHE A 483 -1.06 4.56 -10.83
C PHE A 483 -0.20 4.05 -9.66
N LEU A 484 0.87 3.27 -9.92
CA LEU A 484 1.81 2.85 -8.88
C LEU A 484 2.54 4.05 -8.26
N LYS A 485 2.96 5.01 -9.09
CA LYS A 485 3.56 6.27 -8.64
C LYS A 485 2.58 7.03 -7.76
N PHE A 486 1.33 7.21 -8.19
CA PHE A 486 0.30 7.86 -7.40
C PHE A 486 0.13 7.16 -6.04
N ARG A 487 -0.08 5.83 -6.03
CA ARG A 487 -0.29 5.08 -4.78
C ARG A 487 0.85 5.26 -3.79
N LEU A 488 2.09 5.15 -4.27
CA LEU A 488 3.27 5.29 -3.42
C LEU A 488 3.44 6.74 -2.94
N VAL A 489 3.32 7.73 -3.83
CA VAL A 489 3.41 9.16 -3.46
C VAL A 489 2.36 9.53 -2.42
N THR A 490 1.11 9.10 -2.57
CA THR A 490 0.05 9.39 -1.58
C THR A 490 0.37 8.78 -0.20
N ILE A 491 0.97 7.59 -0.15
CA ILE A 491 1.43 6.99 1.11
C ILE A 491 2.62 7.78 1.69
N LEU A 492 3.57 8.19 0.85
CA LEU A 492 4.73 8.98 1.27
C LEU A 492 4.31 10.36 1.80
N ASP A 493 3.33 11.02 1.17
CA ASP A 493 2.77 12.28 1.65
C ASP A 493 2.12 12.12 3.04
N LYS A 494 1.36 11.02 3.27
CA LYS A 494 0.82 10.70 4.60
C LYS A 494 1.93 10.37 5.60
N TYR A 495 2.93 9.59 5.19
CA TYR A 495 4.08 9.26 6.03
C TYR A 495 4.80 10.53 6.48
N GLU A 496 5.12 11.46 5.57
CA GLU A 496 5.84 12.70 5.87
C GLU A 496 5.03 13.67 6.74
N ASN A 497 3.72 13.84 6.47
CA ASN A 497 2.92 14.92 7.05
C ASN A 497 2.02 14.53 8.23
N ASP A 498 1.62 13.26 8.30
CA ASP A 498 0.72 12.74 9.35
C ASP A 498 1.51 12.00 10.44
N ASP A 499 0.90 11.82 11.62
CA ASP A 499 1.48 11.05 12.72
C ASP A 499 1.31 9.53 12.50
N VAL A 500 1.78 9.07 11.35
CA VAL A 500 1.71 7.68 10.91
C VAL A 500 3.12 7.11 10.88
N ASN A 501 3.31 5.98 11.55
CA ASN A 501 4.52 5.16 11.44
C ASN A 501 4.28 4.02 10.47
N ILE A 502 5.10 3.96 9.42
CA ILE A 502 5.08 2.92 8.39
C ILE A 502 6.46 2.29 8.31
N ASN A 503 6.51 0.96 8.20
CA ASN A 503 7.74 0.22 8.01
C ASN A 503 8.20 0.32 6.55
N LEU A 504 9.14 1.22 6.30
CA LEU A 504 9.71 1.40 4.98
C LEU A 504 10.52 0.17 4.53
N PRO A 505 10.63 -0.08 3.21
CA PRO A 505 11.42 -1.18 2.69
C PRO A 505 12.90 -1.07 3.03
N GLU A 506 13.50 -2.20 3.39
CA GLU A 506 14.95 -2.36 3.44
C GLU A 506 15.43 -3.16 2.22
N TYR A 507 16.55 -2.73 1.64
CA TYR A 507 17.19 -3.36 0.49
C TYR A 507 18.58 -3.87 0.84
N LYS A 508 19.02 -4.89 0.10
CA LYS A 508 20.33 -5.52 0.32
C LYS A 508 21.44 -4.61 -0.19
N SER A 509 22.64 -4.78 0.37
CA SER A 509 23.85 -4.13 -0.13
C SER A 509 24.10 -4.49 -1.60
N LEU A 510 24.80 -3.63 -2.34
CA LEU A 510 25.08 -3.90 -3.74
C LEU A 510 25.86 -5.21 -3.92
N SER A 511 26.77 -5.56 -3.01
CA SER A 511 27.48 -6.85 -3.07
C SER A 511 26.55 -8.06 -3.02
N ASP A 512 25.50 -8.00 -2.19
CA ASP A 512 24.52 -9.09 -2.03
C ASP A 512 23.41 -9.05 -3.08
N ALA A 513 23.28 -7.90 -3.75
CA ALA A 513 22.34 -7.64 -4.81
C ALA A 513 22.72 -8.29 -6.15
N PHE A 514 24.00 -8.62 -6.34
CA PHE A 514 24.47 -9.34 -7.52
C PHE A 514 24.37 -10.85 -7.28
N GLN A 515 23.64 -11.55 -8.15
CA GLN A 515 23.56 -13.02 -8.17
C GLN A 515 24.04 -13.50 -9.54
N ASN A 516 24.99 -14.45 -9.56
CA ASN A 516 25.60 -14.97 -10.79
C ASN A 516 26.16 -13.89 -11.74
N GLY A 517 26.68 -12.78 -11.19
CA GLY A 517 27.23 -11.67 -11.98
C GLY A 517 26.19 -10.74 -12.58
N GLN A 518 24.90 -10.94 -12.31
CA GLN A 518 23.82 -10.04 -12.75
C GLN A 518 23.18 -9.32 -11.56
N ARG A 519 22.77 -8.07 -11.78
CA ARG A 519 22.07 -7.26 -10.78
C ARG A 519 20.65 -7.79 -10.58
N ASN A 520 20.28 -8.11 -9.35
CA ASN A 520 18.92 -8.56 -9.01
C ASN A 520 17.99 -7.35 -8.74
N ASP A 521 17.36 -6.87 -9.80
CA ASP A 521 16.44 -5.72 -9.75
C ASP A 521 15.10 -6.04 -9.07
N TYR A 522 14.73 -7.32 -9.01
CA TYR A 522 13.50 -7.78 -8.37
C TYR A 522 13.57 -7.60 -6.85
N GLU A 523 14.68 -8.00 -6.21
CA GLU A 523 14.84 -7.86 -4.76
C GLU A 523 15.10 -6.41 -4.32
N ASN A 524 15.83 -5.62 -5.12
CA ASN A 524 16.24 -4.26 -4.77
C ASN A 524 15.45 -3.14 -5.46
N SER A 525 14.28 -3.48 -6.00
CA SER A 525 13.27 -2.63 -6.64
C SER A 525 13.75 -1.22 -7.03
N ILE A 526 14.38 -1.13 -8.20
CA ILE A 526 14.80 0.13 -8.82
C ILE A 526 13.63 1.12 -8.93
N LEU A 527 12.43 0.62 -9.27
CA LEU A 527 11.25 1.45 -9.46
C LEU A 527 10.77 2.13 -8.16
N TYR A 528 10.78 1.42 -7.02
CA TYR A 528 10.46 2.04 -5.73
C TYR A 528 11.42 3.20 -5.43
N SER A 529 12.72 2.94 -5.57
CA SER A 529 13.76 3.95 -5.28
C SER A 529 13.67 5.14 -6.24
N LYS A 530 13.36 4.91 -7.52
CA LYS A 530 13.08 5.97 -8.50
C LYS A 530 11.91 6.86 -8.10
N ILE A 531 10.80 6.28 -7.67
CA ILE A 531 9.63 7.06 -7.25
C ILE A 531 9.97 7.87 -5.99
N CYS A 532 10.69 7.29 -5.03
CA CYS A 532 11.14 7.99 -3.81
C CYS A 532 12.10 9.13 -4.12
N PHE A 533 13.07 8.92 -5.01
CA PHE A 533 14.00 9.95 -5.47
C PHE A 533 13.23 11.13 -6.09
N ASN A 534 12.33 10.85 -7.04
CA ASN A 534 11.53 11.89 -7.70
C ASN A 534 10.54 12.58 -6.76
N TYR A 535 10.15 11.92 -5.67
CA TYR A 535 9.33 12.53 -4.61
C TYR A 535 10.16 13.53 -3.77
N LEU A 536 11.42 13.20 -3.50
CA LEU A 536 12.36 13.99 -2.70
C LEU A 536 13.09 15.09 -3.51
N ASP A 537 13.10 15.02 -4.84
CA ASP A 537 13.74 16.00 -5.72
C ASP A 537 12.96 17.33 -5.81
N ARG A 538 12.67 17.92 -4.64
CA ARG A 538 12.00 19.22 -4.47
C ARG A 538 13.00 20.34 -4.15
N GLY A 539 14.30 20.11 -4.32
CA GLY A 539 15.39 21.04 -4.00
C GLY A 539 16.12 20.71 -2.69
N ARG A 540 16.46 21.74 -1.89
CA ARG A 540 17.12 21.56 -0.58
C ARG A 540 16.16 20.94 0.43
N ILE A 541 16.67 19.95 1.17
CA ILE A 541 15.92 19.27 2.24
C ILE A 541 16.14 19.99 3.58
N GLU A 542 15.19 19.80 4.50
CA GLU A 542 15.23 20.29 5.88
C GLU A 542 16.49 19.81 6.64
N ASP A 543 16.95 20.63 7.60
CA ASP A 543 18.10 20.32 8.45
C ASP A 543 17.86 19.14 9.40
N PHE A 544 18.84 18.25 9.46
CA PHE A 544 18.89 17.03 10.27
C PHE A 544 19.63 17.20 11.60
N SER A 545 20.24 18.36 11.85
CA SER A 545 21.08 18.61 13.03
C SER A 545 20.33 18.44 14.37
N HIS A 546 19.02 18.70 14.41
CA HIS A 546 18.21 18.70 15.63
C HIS A 546 17.05 17.69 15.61
N THR A 547 17.27 16.48 15.11
CA THR A 547 16.17 15.49 14.99
C THR A 547 15.66 14.90 16.31
N LYS A 548 16.37 15.05 17.45
CA LYS A 548 15.89 14.52 18.74
C LYS A 548 14.80 15.41 19.35
N VAL A 549 13.64 14.82 19.60
CA VAL A 549 12.52 15.49 20.30
C VAL A 549 12.84 15.57 21.79
N GLU A 550 12.75 16.77 22.35
CA GLU A 550 12.99 17.09 23.76
C GLU A 550 11.64 17.37 24.46
N ALA A 551 11.56 17.15 25.78
CA ALA A 551 10.30 17.23 26.53
C ALA A 551 9.71 18.65 26.60
N ASP A 552 10.52 19.66 26.34
CA ASP A 552 10.18 21.10 26.32
C ASP A 552 9.97 21.64 24.89
N ASP A 553 10.05 20.80 23.85
CA ASP A 553 9.74 21.21 22.49
C ASP A 553 8.27 21.63 22.34
N SER A 554 8.04 22.76 21.67
CA SER A 554 6.71 23.12 21.19
C SER A 554 6.21 22.07 20.18
N LYS A 555 4.89 21.85 20.09
CA LYS A 555 4.27 20.92 19.11
C LYS A 555 4.71 21.15 17.66
N GLU A 556 4.97 22.40 17.28
CA GLU A 556 5.45 22.74 15.92
C GLU A 556 6.88 22.27 15.68
N ARG A 557 7.77 22.45 16.67
CA ARG A 557 9.16 21.94 16.61
C ARG A 557 9.19 20.42 16.60
N GLU A 558 8.41 19.77 17.46
CA GLU A 558 8.29 18.31 17.47
C GLU A 558 7.90 17.77 16.09
N LYS A 559 6.88 18.38 15.45
CA LYS A 559 6.45 18.01 14.09
C LYS A 559 7.57 18.16 13.05
N GLN A 560 8.33 19.25 13.09
CA GLN A 560 9.47 19.46 12.19
C GLN A 560 10.58 18.43 12.41
N LYS A 561 10.92 18.13 13.67
CA LYS A 561 11.94 17.13 14.02
C LYS A 561 11.54 15.73 13.54
N LEU A 562 10.28 15.34 13.76
CA LEU A 562 9.74 14.06 13.27
C LEU A 562 9.76 13.98 11.74
N LYS A 563 9.38 15.07 11.06
CA LYS A 563 9.44 15.15 9.60
C LYS A 563 10.86 14.93 9.07
N ALA A 564 11.85 15.58 9.67
CA ALA A 564 13.26 15.38 9.33
C ALA A 564 13.71 13.92 9.52
N GLN A 565 13.32 13.26 10.62
CA GLN A 565 13.59 11.83 10.84
C GLN A 565 12.96 10.95 9.76
N LYS A 566 11.73 11.25 9.34
CA LYS A 566 11.02 10.49 8.31
C LYS A 566 11.66 10.66 6.93
N ILE A 567 12.12 11.87 6.59
CA ILE A 567 12.87 12.10 5.36
C ILE A 567 14.19 11.31 5.37
N GLN A 568 14.91 11.27 6.50
CA GLN A 568 16.10 10.41 6.63
C GLN A 568 15.75 8.93 6.40
N GLY A 569 14.68 8.45 7.04
CA GLY A 569 14.18 7.08 6.85
C GLY A 569 13.87 6.77 5.38
N LEU A 570 13.24 7.72 4.67
CA LEU A 570 12.92 7.59 3.26
C LEU A 570 14.19 7.51 2.39
N ILE A 571 15.19 8.37 2.64
CA ILE A 571 16.48 8.31 1.93
C ILE A 571 17.17 6.96 2.15
N LEU A 572 17.16 6.46 3.38
CA LEU A 572 17.77 5.18 3.75
C LEU A 572 17.02 3.97 3.20
N SER A 573 15.71 4.10 2.92
CA SER A 573 14.88 3.05 2.33
C SER A 573 15.12 2.83 0.83
N MET A 574 15.84 3.74 0.16
CA MET A 574 16.22 3.55 -1.25
C MET A 574 17.38 2.57 -1.37
N ASN A 575 17.50 1.92 -2.53
CA ASN A 575 18.67 1.12 -2.87
C ASN A 575 19.94 2.00 -2.96
N GLU A 576 21.13 1.36 -2.94
CA GLU A 576 22.40 2.09 -2.86
C GLU A 576 22.64 3.03 -4.04
N GLU A 577 22.18 2.65 -5.24
CA GLU A 577 22.30 3.46 -6.45
C GLU A 577 21.55 4.79 -6.31
N TYR A 578 20.26 4.76 -5.96
CA TYR A 578 19.46 5.98 -5.81
C TYR A 578 19.83 6.76 -4.54
N ARG A 579 20.16 6.07 -3.45
CA ARG A 579 20.59 6.71 -2.20
C ARG A 579 21.88 7.50 -2.42
N MET A 580 22.86 6.92 -3.09
CA MET A 580 24.12 7.60 -3.41
C MET A 580 23.93 8.73 -4.43
N ALA A 581 23.10 8.51 -5.45
CA ALA A 581 22.74 9.56 -6.42
C ALA A 581 22.09 10.76 -5.73
N PHE A 582 21.17 10.53 -4.81
CA PHE A 582 20.48 11.59 -4.06
C PHE A 582 21.47 12.42 -3.23
N MET A 583 22.34 11.77 -2.46
CA MET A 583 23.33 12.47 -1.62
C MET A 583 24.35 13.25 -2.45
N LEU A 584 24.84 12.68 -3.56
CA LEU A 584 25.76 13.39 -4.46
C LEU A 584 25.08 14.56 -5.16
N TYR A 585 23.83 14.40 -5.58
CA TYR A 585 23.04 15.50 -6.14
C TYR A 585 22.92 16.67 -5.16
N GLN A 586 22.60 16.42 -3.89
CA GLN A 586 22.55 17.46 -2.85
C GLN A 586 23.92 18.15 -2.65
N LEU A 587 25.02 17.39 -2.74
CA LEU A 587 26.38 17.95 -2.71
C LEU A 587 26.69 18.83 -3.93
N PHE A 588 26.25 18.43 -5.12
CA PHE A 588 26.46 19.18 -6.37
C PHE A 588 25.56 20.42 -6.50
N TYR A 589 24.38 20.40 -5.91
CA TYR A 589 23.38 21.47 -6.00
C TYR A 589 23.85 22.78 -5.34
N THR A 590 24.76 22.73 -4.37
CA THR A 590 25.22 23.90 -3.61
C THR A 590 26.39 24.64 -4.28
N ASP A 591 26.26 25.97 -4.41
CA ASP A 591 27.22 26.81 -5.13
C ASP A 591 28.51 27.10 -4.34
N ARG A 592 29.65 27.12 -5.05
CA ARG A 592 30.97 27.56 -4.56
C ARG A 592 31.41 26.83 -3.29
N THR A 593 31.49 27.54 -2.17
CA THR A 593 31.95 27.08 -0.85
C THR A 593 30.77 26.77 0.07
N GLN A 594 29.53 26.93 -0.40
CA GLN A 594 28.36 26.53 0.37
C GLN A 594 28.26 25.01 0.41
N TRP A 595 27.99 24.51 1.60
CA TRP A 595 27.70 23.12 1.87
C TRP A 595 26.24 22.97 2.29
N ASP A 596 25.69 21.79 2.07
CA ASP A 596 24.37 21.43 2.58
C ASP A 596 24.41 21.27 4.10
N GLU A 597 23.33 21.60 4.80
CA GLU A 597 23.24 21.50 6.26
C GLU A 597 23.36 20.04 6.73
N ASN A 598 22.96 19.09 5.88
CA ASN A 598 22.97 17.65 6.17
C ASN A 598 24.29 16.94 5.77
N LEU A 599 25.36 17.70 5.58
CA LEU A 599 26.65 17.18 5.09
C LEU A 599 27.19 15.98 5.90
N ALA A 600 27.05 15.99 7.22
CA ALA A 600 27.47 14.89 8.08
C ALA A 600 26.69 13.59 7.83
N PHE A 601 25.40 13.70 7.51
CA PHE A 601 24.58 12.56 7.15
C PHE A 601 25.03 11.99 5.80
N TYR A 602 25.30 12.83 4.80
CA TYR A 602 25.78 12.39 3.50
C TYR A 602 27.17 11.74 3.57
N ASP A 603 28.12 12.36 4.29
CA ASP A 603 29.49 11.85 4.46
C ASP A 603 29.49 10.41 5.01
N ASN A 604 28.79 10.21 6.13
CA ASN A 604 28.72 8.91 6.80
C ASN A 604 28.10 7.83 5.89
N ASN A 605 26.99 8.15 5.21
CA ASN A 605 26.28 7.17 4.39
C ASN A 605 27.00 6.85 3.07
N ILE A 606 27.55 7.85 2.38
CA ILE A 606 28.34 7.57 1.16
C ILE A 606 29.58 6.77 1.53
N GLN A 607 30.30 7.13 2.59
CA GLN A 607 31.45 6.33 3.03
C GLN A 607 31.06 4.90 3.42
N SER A 608 29.90 4.70 4.05
CA SER A 608 29.39 3.35 4.35
C SER A 608 29.17 2.53 3.08
N ILE A 609 28.54 3.11 2.05
CA ILE A 609 28.37 2.46 0.74
C ILE A 609 29.73 2.12 0.12
N MET A 610 30.66 3.08 0.13
CA MET A 610 31.98 2.93 -0.48
C MET A 610 32.95 2.03 0.31
N LYS A 611 32.64 1.66 1.56
CA LYS A 611 33.41 0.67 2.34
C LYS A 611 33.21 -0.75 1.84
N HIS A 612 32.05 -1.07 1.28
CA HIS A 612 31.70 -2.41 0.83
C HIS A 612 31.82 -2.56 -0.69
N GLY A 613 32.00 -3.79 -1.18
CA GLY A 613 31.83 -4.10 -2.61
C GLY A 613 32.78 -3.39 -3.58
N LYS A 614 34.08 -3.24 -3.28
CA LYS A 614 35.07 -2.55 -4.14
C LYS A 614 35.02 -2.93 -5.63
N GLN A 615 34.73 -4.21 -5.93
CA GLN A 615 34.62 -4.71 -7.30
C GLN A 615 33.44 -4.12 -8.10
N TYR A 616 32.41 -3.59 -7.42
CA TYR A 616 31.20 -3.02 -8.02
C TYR A 616 31.17 -1.49 -8.01
N HIS A 617 32.20 -0.82 -7.47
CA HIS A 617 32.26 0.64 -7.39
C HIS A 617 32.14 1.32 -8.76
N GLY A 618 32.74 0.74 -9.81
CA GLY A 618 32.61 1.24 -11.18
C GLY A 618 31.17 1.15 -11.70
N TYR A 619 30.50 0.02 -11.49
CA TYR A 619 29.09 -0.16 -11.85
C TYR A 619 28.20 0.81 -11.07
N LEU A 620 28.40 0.91 -9.75
CA LEU A 620 27.62 1.78 -8.89
C LEU A 620 27.70 3.23 -9.34
N PHE A 621 28.92 3.73 -9.58
CA PHE A 621 29.10 5.11 -10.00
C PHE A 621 28.49 5.37 -11.38
N ASP A 622 28.59 4.43 -12.33
CA ASP A 622 27.96 4.55 -13.63
C ASP A 622 26.42 4.65 -13.52
N GLN A 623 25.80 3.83 -12.66
CA GLN A 623 24.37 3.93 -12.38
C GLN A 623 23.99 5.26 -11.72
N VAL A 624 24.77 5.70 -10.73
CA VAL A 624 24.57 6.98 -10.04
C VAL A 624 24.66 8.15 -11.01
N LYS A 625 25.67 8.14 -11.89
CA LYS A 625 25.83 9.12 -12.98
C LYS A 625 24.57 9.18 -13.85
N ASN A 626 24.11 8.02 -14.32
CA ASN A 626 22.92 7.94 -15.17
C ASN A 626 21.68 8.48 -14.46
N ILE A 627 21.48 8.15 -13.17
CA ILE A 627 20.34 8.63 -12.38
C ILE A 627 20.37 10.15 -12.22
N ILE A 628 21.52 10.74 -11.84
CA ILE A 628 21.64 12.19 -11.67
C ILE A 628 21.31 12.91 -13.00
N LEU A 629 21.85 12.42 -14.12
CA LEU A 629 21.63 13.04 -15.42
C LEU A 629 20.20 12.84 -15.97
N SER A 630 19.53 11.73 -15.65
CA SER A 630 18.21 11.41 -16.22
C SER A 630 17.03 11.84 -15.36
N GLU A 631 17.20 11.93 -14.05
CA GLU A 631 16.11 12.21 -13.10
C GLU A 631 16.15 13.63 -12.52
N THR A 632 17.21 14.41 -12.75
CA THR A 632 17.34 15.78 -12.22
C THR A 632 17.59 16.81 -13.32
N ASP A 633 17.23 18.08 -13.08
CA ASP A 633 17.42 19.19 -14.03
C ASP A 633 18.80 19.88 -13.88
N ILE A 634 19.79 19.23 -13.26
CA ILE A 634 21.11 19.81 -12.97
C ILE A 634 22.11 19.68 -14.14
N ASP A 635 21.71 19.06 -15.25
CA ASP A 635 22.54 18.78 -16.43
C ASP A 635 23.18 20.04 -17.04
N HIS A 636 22.50 21.19 -16.94
CA HIS A 636 22.99 22.50 -17.36
C HIS A 636 24.23 22.98 -16.58
N ARG A 637 24.50 22.40 -15.41
CA ARG A 637 25.67 22.68 -14.54
C ARG A 637 26.60 21.47 -14.41
N ILE A 638 26.04 20.29 -14.24
CA ILE A 638 26.74 19.03 -13.98
C ILE A 638 26.53 18.13 -15.20
N THR A 639 27.52 18.10 -16.09
CA THR A 639 27.47 17.33 -17.33
C THR A 639 28.00 15.91 -17.14
N GLU A 640 27.68 15.02 -18.07
CA GLU A 640 28.26 13.66 -18.11
C GLU A 640 29.80 13.71 -18.09
N SER A 641 30.40 14.56 -18.94
CA SER A 641 31.85 14.75 -19.00
C SER A 641 32.44 15.21 -17.66
N PHE A 642 31.73 16.01 -16.88
CA PHE A 642 32.18 16.44 -15.57
C PHE A 642 32.19 15.28 -14.57
N LEU A 643 31.13 14.46 -14.54
CA LEU A 643 31.02 13.29 -13.67
C LEU A 643 32.05 12.21 -14.02
N ASP A 644 32.29 11.97 -15.31
CA ASP A 644 33.34 11.05 -15.78
C ASP A 644 34.72 11.52 -15.30
N LYS A 645 35.04 12.81 -15.48
CA LYS A 645 36.30 13.39 -14.98
C LYS A 645 36.42 13.28 -13.46
N ILE A 646 35.34 13.49 -12.70
CA ILE A 646 35.36 13.30 -11.25
C ILE A 646 35.78 11.87 -10.92
N TRP A 647 35.23 10.88 -11.61
CA TRP A 647 35.45 9.48 -11.32
C TRP A 647 36.80 8.94 -11.76
N GLU A 648 37.22 9.25 -12.98
CA GLU A 648 38.44 8.73 -13.60
C GLU A 648 39.68 9.33 -12.94
N THR A 649 39.63 10.64 -12.65
CA THR A 649 40.82 11.36 -12.20
C THR A 649 41.02 11.27 -10.68
N LYS A 650 40.11 10.67 -9.90
CA LYS A 650 40.09 10.69 -8.42
C LYS A 650 41.37 10.17 -7.74
N ASN A 651 42.14 9.33 -8.43
CA ASN A 651 43.39 8.75 -7.95
C ASN A 651 44.65 9.37 -8.59
N GLU A 652 44.50 10.34 -9.50
CA GLU A 652 45.62 11.03 -10.14
C GLU A 652 46.38 11.91 -9.15
N THR A 653 47.69 12.04 -9.35
CA THR A 653 48.53 13.00 -8.62
C THR A 653 48.46 14.36 -9.29
N ILE A 654 48.15 15.39 -8.51
CA ILE A 654 48.00 16.77 -8.94
C ILE A 654 49.36 17.46 -8.89
N MET A 655 49.96 17.65 -10.06
CA MET A 655 51.26 18.30 -10.22
C MET A 655 51.16 19.82 -10.34
N ASP A 656 49.97 20.33 -10.68
CA ASP A 656 49.70 21.75 -10.89
C ASP A 656 48.22 22.12 -10.71
N PHE A 657 47.92 23.37 -10.34
CA PHE A 657 46.53 23.82 -10.15
C PHE A 657 45.74 24.02 -11.46
N SER A 658 46.39 24.02 -12.62
CA SER A 658 45.67 23.95 -13.91
C SER A 658 45.03 22.58 -14.14
N TRP A 659 45.40 21.55 -13.38
CA TRP A 659 44.69 20.27 -13.35
C TRP A 659 43.18 20.45 -13.08
N PHE A 660 42.78 21.43 -12.27
CA PHE A 660 41.37 21.71 -12.02
C PHE A 660 40.65 22.36 -13.22
N ASP A 661 41.38 22.95 -14.17
CA ASP A 661 40.79 23.62 -15.33
C ASP A 661 40.04 22.61 -16.25
N GLN A 662 40.31 21.31 -16.11
CA GLN A 662 39.64 20.25 -16.87
C GLN A 662 38.14 20.12 -16.55
N PHE A 663 37.71 20.54 -15.35
CA PHE A 663 36.31 20.46 -14.92
C PHE A 663 35.47 21.61 -15.50
N GLY A 664 36.10 22.67 -16.01
CA GLY A 664 35.43 23.88 -16.49
C GLY A 664 34.96 24.78 -15.34
N ASP A 665 34.19 25.81 -15.66
CA ASP A 665 33.66 26.75 -14.64
C ASP A 665 32.13 26.62 -14.46
N GLN A 666 31.46 25.84 -15.31
CA GLN A 666 29.99 25.73 -15.35
C GLN A 666 29.38 25.11 -14.08
N HIS A 667 30.12 24.22 -13.41
CA HIS A 667 29.67 23.51 -12.21
C HIS A 667 29.62 24.38 -10.95
N GLN A 668 30.26 25.56 -10.95
CA GLN A 668 30.33 26.51 -9.82
C GLN A 668 30.90 25.99 -8.48
N MET A 669 31.21 24.70 -8.34
CA MET A 669 31.91 24.12 -7.19
C MET A 669 33.34 24.66 -7.01
N SER A 670 33.81 24.78 -5.76
CA SER A 670 35.21 25.12 -5.48
C SER A 670 36.17 23.97 -5.79
N ASN A 671 37.45 24.29 -6.01
CA ASN A 671 38.50 23.27 -6.25
C ASN A 671 38.57 22.26 -5.08
N PHE A 672 38.37 22.72 -3.85
CA PHE A 672 38.36 21.86 -2.68
C PHE A 672 37.15 20.92 -2.66
N LYS A 673 35.97 21.42 -3.03
CA LYS A 673 34.75 20.62 -3.09
C LYS A 673 34.87 19.45 -4.07
N ILE A 674 35.53 19.66 -5.22
CA ILE A 674 35.87 18.60 -6.18
C ILE A 674 36.75 17.54 -5.51
N LEU A 675 37.82 17.96 -4.81
CA LEU A 675 38.69 17.03 -4.09
C LEU A 675 37.94 16.23 -3.02
N TYR A 676 37.05 16.89 -2.28
CA TYR A 676 36.25 16.26 -1.23
C TYR A 676 35.32 15.18 -1.79
N VAL A 677 34.57 15.51 -2.85
CA VAL A 677 33.70 14.53 -3.52
C VAL A 677 34.53 13.36 -4.04
N GLN A 678 35.66 13.63 -4.70
CA GLN A 678 36.56 12.57 -5.17
C GLN A 678 37.09 11.70 -4.03
N TRP A 679 37.39 12.29 -2.87
CA TRP A 679 37.86 11.55 -1.70
C TRP A 679 36.80 10.62 -1.12
N ILE A 680 35.56 11.10 -0.94
CA ILE A 680 34.44 10.26 -0.49
C ILE A 680 34.23 9.08 -1.46
N LEU A 681 34.33 9.34 -2.77
CA LEU A 681 34.19 8.34 -3.83
C LEU A 681 35.37 7.36 -3.95
N SER A 682 36.52 7.64 -3.32
CA SER A 682 37.65 6.70 -3.33
C SER A 682 37.51 5.58 -2.28
N GLY A 683 36.59 5.74 -1.32
CA GLY A 683 36.41 4.81 -0.20
C GLY A 683 37.64 4.73 0.71
N ALA A 684 37.53 3.97 1.81
CA ALA A 684 38.65 3.75 2.73
C ALA A 684 39.73 2.86 2.07
N THR A 685 40.70 3.46 1.39
CA THR A 685 41.91 2.76 0.94
C THR A 685 43.01 2.87 1.99
N THR A 686 43.29 1.74 2.63
CA THR A 686 44.33 1.50 3.64
C THR A 686 45.75 1.40 3.09
N SER A 687 46.03 1.85 1.86
CA SER A 687 47.35 1.64 1.25
C SER A 687 48.01 2.95 0.83
N TYR A 688 48.91 3.42 1.69
CA TYR A 688 49.87 4.51 1.52
C TYR A 688 49.28 5.92 1.43
N LEU A 689 49.10 6.53 2.60
CA LEU A 689 48.81 7.94 2.81
C LEU A 689 49.90 8.84 2.19
N LYS A 690 49.77 9.17 0.90
CA LYS A 690 50.56 10.19 0.21
C LYS A 690 49.64 11.33 -0.19
N SER A 691 50.15 12.56 -0.10
CA SER A 691 49.50 13.74 -0.66
C SER A 691 49.17 13.48 -2.12
N ARG A 692 47.90 13.69 -2.49
CA ARG A 692 47.49 13.71 -3.89
C ARG A 692 48.09 14.91 -4.63
N ILE A 693 48.51 15.95 -3.90
CA ILE A 693 49.19 17.11 -4.44
C ILE A 693 50.70 16.92 -4.35
N ASN A 694 51.40 17.03 -5.48
CA ASN A 694 52.85 16.94 -5.50
C ASN A 694 53.44 17.96 -6.48
N PHE A 695 53.71 19.17 -5.99
CA PHE A 695 54.29 20.21 -6.82
C PHE A 695 55.79 20.03 -6.95
N GLU A 696 56.29 20.01 -8.20
CA GLU A 696 57.72 20.07 -8.44
C GLU A 696 58.36 21.28 -7.71
N ARG A 697 59.62 21.13 -7.28
CA ARG A 697 60.36 22.19 -6.57
C ARG A 697 60.40 23.53 -7.33
N GLY A 698 60.21 23.52 -8.66
CA GLY A 698 60.19 24.71 -9.53
C GLY A 698 58.81 25.33 -9.82
N PHE A 699 57.75 24.94 -9.12
CA PHE A 699 56.36 25.22 -9.54
C PHE A 699 55.92 26.72 -9.60
N PRO A 700 56.50 27.68 -8.86
CA PRO A 700 56.27 29.09 -9.16
C PRO A 700 57.08 29.56 -10.39
N ILE A 701 58.25 28.97 -10.61
CA ILE A 701 59.26 29.43 -11.58
C ILE A 701 58.93 28.94 -12.99
N LYS A 702 58.49 27.68 -13.19
CA LYS A 702 58.11 27.15 -14.52
C LYS A 702 56.86 27.84 -15.09
N VAL A 703 55.83 28.06 -14.27
CA VAL A 703 54.61 28.77 -14.68
C VAL A 703 54.94 30.23 -15.02
N ARG A 704 55.70 30.91 -14.15
CA ARG A 704 56.18 32.27 -14.38
C ARG A 704 57.05 32.36 -15.65
N ASN A 705 57.94 31.41 -15.89
CA ASN A 705 58.82 31.39 -17.07
C ASN A 705 58.08 31.05 -18.38
N SER A 706 57.13 30.11 -18.35
CA SER A 706 56.23 29.78 -19.48
C SER A 706 55.40 31.00 -19.88
N LEU A 707 54.81 31.66 -18.89
CA LEU A 707 53.98 32.84 -19.07
C LEU A 707 54.79 34.08 -19.49
N VAL A 708 56.02 34.24 -18.97
CA VAL A 708 56.98 35.27 -19.41
C VAL A 708 57.51 34.94 -20.82
N GLY A 709 57.62 33.67 -21.19
CA GLY A 709 57.94 33.23 -22.55
C GLY A 709 56.90 33.68 -23.59
N LYS A 710 55.61 33.72 -23.21
CA LYS A 710 54.53 34.29 -24.03
C LYS A 710 54.60 35.81 -24.23
N ILE A 711 55.43 36.52 -23.43
CA ILE A 711 55.79 37.93 -23.70
C ILE A 711 56.82 38.03 -24.84
N LYS A 712 57.67 37.00 -24.99
CA LYS A 712 58.82 36.98 -25.90
C LYS A 712 58.57 36.25 -27.24
N GLY A 713 57.51 35.43 -27.34
CA GLY A 713 57.17 34.63 -28.54
C GLY A 713 56.36 35.37 -29.62
N LYS A 714 56.55 34.96 -30.89
CA LYS A 714 56.03 35.59 -32.12
C LYS A 714 54.55 35.27 -32.48
N GLU A 715 53.81 34.47 -31.73
CA GLU A 715 52.43 34.10 -32.11
C GLU A 715 51.35 34.99 -31.46
N ASN A 716 50.93 35.98 -32.24
CA ASN A 716 49.59 36.57 -32.38
C ASN A 716 48.76 37.13 -31.20
N ARG A 717 49.24 37.21 -29.96
CA ARG A 717 48.68 38.16 -28.95
C ARG A 717 49.71 38.49 -27.86
N LYS A 718 50.34 39.67 -27.93
CA LYS A 718 51.16 40.22 -26.83
C LYS A 718 50.26 40.44 -25.61
N MET A 719 50.43 39.62 -24.58
CA MET A 719 49.72 39.76 -23.31
C MET A 719 50.38 40.86 -22.47
N SER A 720 49.59 41.76 -21.86
CA SER A 720 50.16 42.84 -21.06
C SER A 720 50.78 42.31 -19.76
N VAL A 721 51.80 43.00 -19.24
CA VAL A 721 52.43 42.66 -17.95
C VAL A 721 51.41 42.72 -16.80
N LYS A 722 50.39 43.59 -16.90
CA LYS A 722 49.31 43.72 -15.92
C LYS A 722 48.40 42.50 -15.91
N ASP A 723 47.96 42.04 -17.09
CA ASP A 723 47.13 40.83 -17.23
C ASP A 723 47.89 39.58 -16.75
N LEU A 724 49.21 39.58 -16.95
CA LEU A 724 50.05 38.49 -16.50
C LEU A 724 50.19 38.44 -14.97
N LYS A 725 50.51 39.58 -14.34
CA LYS A 725 50.55 39.70 -12.88
C LYS A 725 49.21 39.29 -12.26
N TRP A 726 48.10 39.70 -12.87
CA TRP A 726 46.76 39.33 -12.43
C TRP A 726 46.50 37.83 -12.56
N ARG A 727 46.89 37.18 -13.67
CA ARG A 727 46.74 35.72 -13.84
C ARG A 727 47.60 34.91 -12.88
N ILE A 728 48.83 35.37 -12.58
CA ILE A 728 49.71 34.73 -11.60
C ILE A 728 49.08 34.84 -10.21
N ARG A 729 48.67 36.05 -9.82
CA ARG A 729 48.00 36.31 -8.54
C ARG A 729 46.73 35.47 -8.38
N ARG A 730 45.87 35.40 -9.39
CA ARG A 730 44.68 34.53 -9.36
C ARG A 730 45.01 33.05 -9.15
N LYS A 731 46.12 32.56 -9.73
CA LYS A 731 46.55 31.16 -9.53
C LYS A 731 47.09 30.93 -8.13
N GLU A 732 47.76 31.91 -7.53
CA GLU A 732 48.25 31.87 -6.14
C GLU A 732 47.07 31.93 -5.15
N GLU A 733 46.10 32.81 -5.38
CA GLU A 733 44.87 32.92 -4.58
C GLU A 733 44.10 31.58 -4.56
N ARG A 734 43.97 30.88 -5.69
CA ARG A 734 43.31 29.55 -5.74
C ARG A 734 43.87 28.54 -4.73
N ILE A 735 45.16 28.61 -4.41
CA ILE A 735 45.79 27.70 -3.45
C ILE A 735 45.39 28.06 -2.02
N GLY A 736 45.42 29.36 -1.69
CA GLY A 736 44.97 29.86 -0.38
C GLY A 736 43.50 29.55 -0.13
N HIS A 737 42.64 29.83 -1.12
CA HIS A 737 41.22 29.51 -1.06
C HIS A 737 40.95 28.01 -0.87
N LEU A 738 41.71 27.11 -1.51
CA LEU A 738 41.56 25.67 -1.30
C LEU A 738 41.87 25.27 0.15
N CYS A 739 42.92 25.82 0.74
CA CYS A 739 43.26 25.56 2.14
C CYS A 739 42.23 26.15 3.10
N ARG A 740 41.70 27.34 2.78
CA ARG A 740 40.61 27.99 3.53
C ARG A 740 39.33 27.15 3.51
N ASP A 741 38.91 26.68 2.34
CA ASP A 741 37.73 25.84 2.16
C ASP A 741 37.83 24.55 2.99
N TYR A 742 39.02 23.96 3.08
CA TYR A 742 39.29 22.81 3.97
C TYR A 742 39.04 23.16 5.43
N LEU A 743 39.60 24.28 5.92
CA LEU A 743 39.43 24.69 7.31
C LEU A 743 37.96 24.97 7.62
N LEU A 744 37.27 25.70 6.75
CA LEU A 744 35.82 25.95 6.89
C LEU A 744 35.02 24.64 6.93
N LEU A 745 35.37 23.65 6.09
CA LEU A 745 34.71 22.34 6.13
C LEU A 745 34.97 21.61 7.46
N THR A 746 36.17 21.70 8.03
CA THR A 746 36.48 21.03 9.31
C THR A 746 35.67 21.56 10.49
N ASP A 747 35.13 22.79 10.40
CA ASP A 747 34.21 23.33 11.40
C ASP A 747 32.83 22.67 11.33
N GLN A 748 32.41 22.20 10.14
CA GLN A 748 31.16 21.48 9.93
C GLN A 748 31.33 19.96 10.12
N LEU A 749 32.48 19.41 9.70
CA LEU A 749 32.83 17.99 9.79
C LEU A 749 34.15 17.81 10.53
N THR A 750 34.06 17.65 11.85
CA THR A 750 35.24 17.48 12.71
C THR A 750 36.04 16.21 12.41
N THR A 751 35.42 15.19 11.82
CA THR A 751 36.03 13.89 11.46
C THR A 751 37.08 13.98 10.36
N ILE A 752 37.05 15.05 9.54
CA ILE A 752 37.99 15.23 8.43
C ILE A 752 39.38 15.66 8.92
N PHE A 753 39.47 16.22 10.12
CA PHE A 753 40.71 16.62 10.75
C PHE A 753 41.09 15.67 11.89
N THR A 754 42.29 15.10 11.82
CA THR A 754 42.85 14.26 12.89
C THR A 754 44.22 14.77 13.33
N LYS A 755 44.43 14.85 14.65
CA LYS A 755 45.74 15.18 15.23
C LYS A 755 46.72 14.01 15.13
N VAL A 756 46.20 12.78 15.11
CA VAL A 756 47.03 11.56 15.10
C VAL A 756 47.47 11.27 13.66
N PRO A 757 48.80 11.21 13.37
CA PRO A 757 49.29 11.02 12.01
C PRO A 757 48.82 9.73 11.31
N SER A 758 48.57 8.64 12.06
CA SER A 758 48.07 7.37 11.50
C SER A 758 46.65 7.47 10.97
N ASP A 759 45.88 8.44 11.46
CA ASP A 759 44.44 8.57 11.22
C ASP A 759 44.17 9.71 10.21
N LYS A 760 45.24 10.29 9.64
CA LYS A 760 45.12 11.38 8.66
C LYS A 760 44.59 10.85 7.34
N HIS A 761 43.70 11.61 6.73
CA HIS A 761 43.17 11.33 5.40
C HIS A 761 44.02 12.01 4.32
N ASN A 762 43.97 11.50 3.09
CA ASN A 762 44.70 12.09 1.94
C ASN A 762 44.36 13.58 1.73
N LEU A 763 43.11 13.99 1.99
CA LEU A 763 42.72 15.41 1.96
C LEU A 763 43.56 16.27 2.92
N GLN A 764 43.61 15.88 4.19
CA GLN A 764 44.39 16.60 5.20
C GLN A 764 45.88 16.63 4.83
N ILE A 765 46.44 15.49 4.40
CA ILE A 765 47.86 15.40 3.99
C ILE A 765 48.16 16.29 2.78
N SER A 766 47.21 16.43 1.86
CA SER A 766 47.35 17.32 0.69
C SER A 766 47.35 18.79 1.10
N VAL A 767 46.52 19.18 2.06
CA VAL A 767 46.50 20.54 2.62
C VAL A 767 47.76 20.81 3.44
N GLU A 768 48.21 19.85 4.25
CA GLU A 768 49.49 19.94 4.99
C GLU A 768 50.66 20.15 4.04
N TYR A 769 50.75 19.35 2.97
CA TYR A 769 51.79 19.50 1.95
C TYR A 769 51.77 20.90 1.32
N LEU A 770 50.59 21.44 1.01
CA LEU A 770 50.46 22.78 0.44
C LEU A 770 50.97 23.85 1.41
N LEU A 771 50.50 23.83 2.66
CA LEU A 771 50.89 24.79 3.68
C LEU A 771 52.41 24.78 3.92
N HIS A 772 53.03 23.59 3.94
CA HIS A 772 54.50 23.43 4.13
C HIS A 772 55.33 23.66 2.86
N SER A 773 54.70 23.82 1.69
CA SER A 773 55.43 24.05 0.44
C SER A 773 56.06 25.45 0.34
N GLY A 774 55.61 26.39 1.17
CA GLY A 774 55.99 27.81 1.11
C GLY A 774 55.43 28.54 -0.13
N LYS A 775 54.41 27.98 -0.78
CA LYS A 775 53.76 28.53 -1.99
C LYS A 775 52.35 29.07 -1.71
N VAL A 776 51.89 29.00 -0.46
CA VAL A 776 50.56 29.46 -0.03
C VAL A 776 50.72 30.83 0.58
N ASN A 777 49.94 31.79 0.10
CA ASN A 777 49.78 33.08 0.75
C ASN A 777 48.84 32.89 1.94
N LEU A 778 49.36 32.97 3.17
CA LEU A 778 48.57 32.70 4.38
C LEU A 778 47.48 33.77 4.59
N SER A 779 47.69 34.99 4.09
CA SER A 779 46.68 36.05 4.12
C SER A 779 45.34 35.64 3.48
N ASP A 780 45.38 34.84 2.41
CA ASP A 780 44.19 34.32 1.73
C ASP A 780 43.53 33.16 2.50
N VAL A 781 44.28 32.50 3.39
CA VAL A 781 43.82 31.35 4.20
C VAL A 781 43.13 31.82 5.49
N ILE A 782 43.74 32.80 6.17
CA ILE A 782 43.27 33.28 7.49
C ILE A 782 42.10 34.26 7.40
N ASP A 783 41.73 34.70 6.20
CA ASP A 783 40.63 35.63 5.98
C ASP A 783 39.30 35.03 6.47
N ASN A 784 38.67 35.68 7.46
CA ASN A 784 37.33 35.36 7.96
C ASN A 784 37.10 33.87 8.30
N ILE A 785 38.09 33.19 8.88
CA ILE A 785 37.94 31.85 9.45
C ILE A 785 37.67 31.92 10.96
N SER A 786 37.07 30.85 11.50
CA SER A 786 36.75 30.74 12.92
C SER A 786 38.01 30.54 13.79
N VAL A 787 37.87 30.72 15.10
CA VAL A 787 38.93 30.41 16.08
C VAL A 787 39.32 28.91 16.04
N THR A 788 38.35 28.01 15.82
CA THR A 788 38.59 26.58 15.70
C THR A 788 39.43 26.23 14.47
N SER A 789 39.10 26.83 13.33
CA SER A 789 39.88 26.74 12.10
C SER A 789 41.31 27.28 12.28
N LEU A 790 41.49 28.41 12.98
CA LEU A 790 42.81 28.97 13.28
C LEU A 790 43.65 28.08 14.18
N LEU A 791 43.06 27.45 15.19
CA LEU A 791 43.75 26.48 16.05
C LEU A 791 44.19 25.23 15.28
N ARG A 792 43.36 24.75 14.34
CA ARG A 792 43.74 23.66 13.44
C ARG A 792 44.88 24.09 12.52
N LEU A 793 44.79 25.29 11.93
CA LEU A 793 45.83 25.84 11.08
C LEU A 793 47.16 26.01 11.83
N GLU A 794 47.15 26.55 13.06
CA GLU A 794 48.32 26.61 13.93
C GLU A 794 48.90 25.21 14.12
N TRP A 795 48.07 24.22 14.43
CA TRP A 795 48.53 22.85 14.63
C TRP A 795 49.20 22.28 13.36
N LEU A 796 48.57 22.45 12.19
CA LEU A 796 49.10 22.01 10.90
C LEU A 796 50.44 22.67 10.56
N LEU A 797 50.58 23.97 10.86
CA LEU A 797 51.79 24.74 10.61
C LEU A 797 52.90 24.43 11.62
N ARG A 798 52.56 24.20 12.90
CA ARG A 798 53.53 23.96 13.98
C ARG A 798 54.07 22.53 14.00
N TRP A 799 53.29 21.54 13.57
CA TRP A 799 53.70 20.14 13.55
C TRP A 799 54.25 19.69 12.19
N ASN A 800 55.58 19.59 12.12
CA ASN A 800 56.29 18.99 10.98
C ASN A 800 56.34 17.46 11.13
N TYR A 801 55.48 16.73 10.42
CA TYR A 801 55.62 15.28 10.29
C TYR A 801 56.76 14.93 9.31
N TYR A 802 57.42 13.80 9.55
CA TYR A 802 58.66 13.26 8.95
C TYR A 802 58.76 13.16 7.40
N HIS A 803 57.83 13.75 6.63
CA HIS A 803 57.77 13.65 5.16
C HIS A 803 58.08 14.94 4.40
N TYR A 804 58.20 16.09 5.07
CA TYR A 804 58.47 17.37 4.40
C TYR A 804 59.86 17.90 4.74
N HIS A 805 60.72 18.06 3.72
CA HIS A 805 62.13 18.44 3.87
C HIS A 805 62.37 19.93 4.20
N ARG A 806 61.38 20.66 4.70
CA ARG A 806 61.51 22.06 5.11
C ARG A 806 60.93 22.26 6.50
N GLU A 807 61.69 22.95 7.36
CA GLU A 807 61.19 23.48 8.62
C GLU A 807 60.04 24.45 8.33
N SER A 808 58.93 24.34 9.05
CA SER A 808 57.84 25.30 8.95
C SER A 808 58.36 26.67 9.37
N ASN A 809 58.14 27.72 8.58
CA ASN A 809 58.48 29.10 8.96
C ASN A 809 57.48 29.69 9.99
N TYR A 810 56.79 28.84 10.75
CA TYR A 810 55.79 29.27 11.72
C TYR A 810 56.46 29.86 12.96
N THR A 811 56.10 31.08 13.29
CA THR A 811 56.54 31.82 14.47
C THR A 811 55.33 32.41 15.18
N SER A 812 55.53 32.91 16.40
CA SER A 812 54.47 33.59 17.15
C SER A 812 53.85 34.78 16.42
N ARG A 813 54.57 35.39 15.47
CA ARG A 813 54.09 36.52 14.67
C ARG A 813 53.41 36.14 13.37
N THR A 814 53.50 34.88 12.92
CA THR A 814 53.09 34.49 11.56
C THR A 814 51.67 34.93 11.21
N PHE A 815 50.67 34.69 12.06
CA PHE A 815 49.30 35.14 11.75
C PHE A 815 49.13 36.65 11.79
N PHE A 816 49.87 37.36 12.66
CA PHE A 816 49.81 38.82 12.76
C PHE A 816 50.43 39.48 11.52
N ASP A 817 51.61 39.02 11.12
CA ASP A 817 52.36 39.58 9.99
C ASP A 817 51.73 39.24 8.63
N GLU A 818 50.98 38.14 8.53
CA GLU A 818 50.30 37.70 7.29
C GLU A 818 48.93 38.37 7.06
N MET A 819 48.41 39.19 7.98
CA MET A 819 47.17 39.92 7.72
C MET A 819 47.38 40.96 6.63
N THR A 820 46.43 41.07 5.69
CA THR A 820 46.44 42.13 4.66
C THR A 820 46.38 43.55 5.23
N SER A 821 45.83 43.73 6.42
CA SER A 821 45.96 44.93 7.24
C SER A 821 45.83 44.55 8.72
N ASN A 822 46.78 44.99 9.54
CA ASN A 822 46.91 44.69 10.96
C ASN A 822 47.13 45.97 11.81
N ASP A 823 46.65 47.11 11.30
CA ASP A 823 46.77 48.40 11.96
C ASP A 823 45.98 48.43 13.28
N ARG A 824 46.31 49.40 14.15
CA ARG A 824 45.66 49.58 15.47
C ARG A 824 44.13 49.53 15.43
N TYR A 825 43.51 50.00 14.35
CA TYR A 825 42.06 50.15 14.25
C TYR A 825 41.38 49.07 13.41
N TYR A 826 42.14 48.26 12.66
CA TYR A 826 41.59 47.32 11.70
C TYR A 826 42.48 46.09 11.52
N TRP A 827 41.91 44.92 11.86
CA TRP A 827 42.48 43.61 11.60
C TRP A 827 41.66 42.92 10.49
N SER A 828 42.28 42.68 9.34
CA SER A 828 41.59 42.24 8.13
C SER A 828 41.08 40.80 8.16
N ALA A 829 41.60 39.96 9.05
CA ALA A 829 41.28 38.53 9.13
C ALA A 829 40.05 38.20 10.01
N GLY A 830 39.38 39.21 10.57
CA GLY A 830 38.08 39.06 11.24
C GLY A 830 38.14 38.62 12.71
N ARG A 831 36.96 38.32 13.30
CA ARG A 831 36.80 38.07 14.75
C ARG A 831 37.58 36.86 15.26
N GLY A 832 37.72 35.81 14.46
CA GLY A 832 38.40 34.57 14.85
C GLY A 832 39.85 34.77 15.28
N ILE A 833 40.55 35.74 14.67
CA ILE A 833 41.94 36.11 15.02
C ILE A 833 42.05 36.66 16.44
N LEU A 834 41.12 37.54 16.83
CA LEU A 834 41.13 38.10 18.18
C LEU A 834 40.91 36.99 19.22
N GLU A 835 39.91 36.14 18.95
CA GLU A 835 39.59 34.99 19.80
C GLU A 835 40.76 34.00 19.89
N PHE A 836 41.47 33.77 18.78
CA PHE A 836 42.69 32.96 18.74
C PHE A 836 43.78 33.52 19.65
N PHE A 837 44.10 34.81 19.53
CA PHE A 837 45.13 35.40 20.39
C PHE A 837 44.68 35.38 21.86
N ILE A 838 43.42 35.67 22.17
CA ILE A 838 42.87 35.52 23.52
C ILE A 838 43.12 34.11 24.07
N ALA A 839 42.81 33.06 23.29
CA ALA A 839 43.06 31.67 23.70
C ALA A 839 44.56 31.38 23.93
N LYS A 840 45.46 32.07 23.20
CA LYS A 840 46.92 31.90 23.26
C LYS A 840 47.67 32.84 24.20
N ILE A 841 47.00 33.74 24.92
CA ILE A 841 47.64 34.70 25.83
C ILE A 841 48.43 34.05 26.99
N VAL A 842 48.10 32.79 27.32
CA VAL A 842 48.80 31.99 28.34
C VAL A 842 49.82 31.02 27.74
N ASP A 843 49.89 30.88 26.41
CA ASP A 843 50.91 30.07 25.74
C ASP A 843 52.22 30.86 25.65
N ASN A 844 53.28 30.33 26.26
CA ASN A 844 54.60 30.95 26.28
C ASN A 844 55.20 31.13 24.87
N PHE A 845 54.75 30.35 23.87
CA PHE A 845 55.20 30.49 22.48
C PHE A 845 54.91 31.91 21.94
N TYR A 846 53.81 32.55 22.35
CA TYR A 846 53.41 33.88 21.86
C TYR A 846 53.95 35.05 22.68
N ARG A 847 54.79 34.80 23.70
CA ARG A 847 55.25 35.83 24.63
C ARG A 847 55.85 37.05 23.95
N ASP A 848 56.65 36.84 22.90
CA ASP A 848 57.35 37.93 22.20
C ASP A 848 56.37 38.85 21.45
N LEU A 849 55.29 38.30 20.90
CA LEU A 849 54.24 39.08 20.24
C LEU A 849 53.49 39.96 21.26
N TYR A 850 53.23 39.45 22.47
CA TYR A 850 52.60 40.22 23.55
C TYR A 850 53.50 41.32 24.14
N GLN A 851 54.78 41.39 23.76
CA GLN A 851 55.69 42.49 24.09
C GLN A 851 55.75 43.56 22.99
N ASP A 852 55.20 43.26 21.80
CA ASP A 852 55.14 44.19 20.67
C ASP A 852 54.10 45.30 20.94
N LYS A 853 54.56 46.56 20.85
CA LYS A 853 53.73 47.73 21.16
C LYS A 853 52.60 47.94 20.16
N GLU A 854 52.82 47.61 18.89
CA GLU A 854 51.85 47.80 17.82
C GLU A 854 50.75 46.74 17.91
N PHE A 855 51.14 45.48 18.06
CA PHE A 855 50.21 44.39 18.33
C PHE A 855 49.36 44.67 19.58
N MET A 856 49.99 45.04 20.70
CA MET A 856 49.26 45.28 21.96
C MET A 856 48.27 46.44 21.87
N ALA A 857 48.61 47.50 21.12
CA ALA A 857 47.70 48.62 20.90
C ALA A 857 46.47 48.19 20.06
N GLY A 858 46.67 47.39 19.01
CA GLY A 858 45.59 46.83 18.20
C GLY A 858 44.74 45.80 18.97
N PHE A 859 45.39 44.87 19.67
CA PHE A 859 44.73 43.84 20.47
C PHE A 859 43.81 44.44 21.53
N LYS A 860 44.28 45.46 22.27
CA LYS A 860 43.47 46.16 23.27
C LYS A 860 42.25 46.84 22.63
N TYR A 861 42.45 47.58 21.54
CA TYR A 861 41.35 48.28 20.85
C TYR A 861 40.29 47.30 20.34
N HIS A 862 40.69 46.20 19.71
CA HIS A 862 39.76 45.19 19.21
C HIS A 862 39.06 44.41 20.32
N LEU A 863 39.74 44.14 21.44
CA LEU A 863 39.13 43.55 22.62
C LEU A 863 38.02 44.43 23.20
N GLU A 864 38.30 45.72 23.43
CA GLU A 864 37.32 46.70 23.92
C GLU A 864 36.12 46.83 22.97
N SER A 865 36.41 46.96 21.67
CA SER A 865 35.40 47.06 20.62
C SER A 865 34.48 45.83 20.61
N GLN A 866 35.03 44.61 20.70
CA GLN A 866 34.24 43.38 20.68
C GLN A 866 33.40 43.21 21.95
N LEU A 867 33.96 43.44 23.14
CA LEU A 867 33.22 43.37 24.41
C LEU A 867 32.04 44.35 24.42
N ASN A 868 32.25 45.58 23.96
CA ASN A 868 31.19 46.58 23.83
C ASN A 868 30.13 46.18 22.79
N SER A 869 30.56 45.63 21.64
CA SER A 869 29.64 45.23 20.57
C SER A 869 28.74 44.05 20.95
N LEU A 870 29.26 43.13 21.77
CA LEU A 870 28.55 41.94 22.23
C LEU A 870 27.81 42.18 23.55
N ASN A 871 28.06 43.33 24.21
CA ASN A 871 27.59 43.65 25.56
C ASN A 871 27.89 42.53 26.57
N LYS A 872 29.18 42.14 26.66
CA LYS A 872 29.65 41.02 27.50
C LYS A 872 30.81 41.41 28.41
N THR A 873 30.91 40.78 29.57
CA THR A 873 32.10 40.88 30.44
C THR A 873 33.28 40.07 29.87
N VAL A 874 34.48 40.28 30.41
CA VAL A 874 35.66 39.48 30.05
C VAL A 874 35.43 38.01 30.37
N GLU A 875 34.81 37.72 31.52
CA GLU A 875 34.49 36.37 31.97
C GLU A 875 33.50 35.69 31.00
N GLU A 876 32.39 36.35 30.66
CA GLU A 876 31.39 35.83 29.72
C GLU A 876 31.97 35.61 28.33
N TYR A 877 32.87 36.48 27.88
CA TYR A 877 33.49 36.35 26.56
C TYR A 877 34.53 35.22 26.53
N VAL A 878 35.34 35.05 27.59
CA VAL A 878 36.27 33.91 27.70
C VAL A 878 35.52 32.59 27.77
N GLU A 879 34.38 32.52 28.46
CA GLU A 879 33.56 31.31 28.46
C GLU A 879 32.98 30.99 27.08
N LEU A 880 32.49 32.00 26.35
CA LEU A 880 32.07 31.79 24.95
C LEU A 880 33.19 31.27 24.05
N ILE A 881 34.41 31.79 24.20
CA ILE A 881 35.56 31.30 23.43
C ILE A 881 35.86 29.85 23.84
N ALA A 882 35.85 29.55 25.14
CA ALA A 882 36.08 28.20 25.66
C ALA A 882 35.07 27.17 25.14
N GLU A 883 33.79 27.55 25.05
CA GLU A 883 32.75 26.72 24.43
C GLU A 883 33.06 26.46 22.96
N ARG A 884 33.43 27.50 22.19
CA ARG A 884 33.74 27.37 20.77
C ARG A 884 34.96 26.49 20.49
N VAL A 885 36.00 26.57 21.30
CA VAL A 885 37.24 25.79 21.10
C VAL A 885 37.21 24.41 21.74
N SER A 886 36.13 24.07 22.44
CA SER A 886 35.95 22.77 23.07
C SER A 886 36.08 21.62 22.05
N GLY A 887 36.84 20.59 22.42
CA GLY A 887 37.19 19.46 21.55
C GLY A 887 38.48 19.62 20.72
N ILE A 888 38.94 20.85 20.47
CA ILE A 888 40.20 21.10 19.75
C ILE A 888 41.31 21.51 20.72
N ASP A 889 41.05 22.50 21.59
CA ASP A 889 42.01 22.99 22.58
C ASP A 889 41.24 23.27 23.88
N ASN A 890 40.99 22.22 24.66
CA ASN A 890 40.19 22.31 25.89
C ASN A 890 40.88 23.19 26.92
N LEU A 891 40.39 24.42 27.08
CA LEU A 891 40.86 25.35 28.10
C LEU A 891 40.44 24.87 29.49
N SER A 892 41.42 24.43 30.29
CA SER A 892 41.20 24.05 31.68
C SER A 892 40.69 25.25 32.51
N ILE A 893 40.02 24.97 33.62
CA ILE A 893 39.54 26.00 34.57
C ILE A 893 40.69 26.94 34.98
N LEU A 894 41.88 26.39 35.22
CA LEU A 894 43.09 27.15 35.53
C LEU A 894 43.48 28.11 34.39
N GLN A 895 43.52 27.61 33.14
CA GLN A 895 43.87 28.43 31.98
C GLN A 895 42.84 29.54 31.75
N LYS A 896 41.54 29.25 31.88
CA LYS A 896 40.48 30.28 31.79
C LYS A 896 40.71 31.40 32.82
N GLY A 897 40.97 31.05 34.08
CA GLY A 897 41.27 32.02 35.13
C GLY A 897 42.52 32.87 34.84
N GLN A 898 43.57 32.26 34.29
CA GLN A 898 44.79 32.96 33.87
C GLN A 898 44.54 33.90 32.68
N ILE A 899 43.75 33.47 31.69
CA ILE A 899 43.35 34.29 30.54
C ILE A 899 42.58 35.52 31.03
N ILE A 900 41.53 35.32 31.84
CA ILE A 900 40.69 36.41 32.39
C ILE A 900 41.56 37.42 33.15
N SER A 901 42.44 36.95 34.03
CA SER A 901 43.35 37.82 34.79
C SER A 901 44.25 38.67 33.87
N LYS A 902 44.85 38.07 32.84
CA LYS A 902 45.69 38.79 31.87
C LYS A 902 44.90 39.78 31.02
N LEU A 903 43.69 39.44 30.58
CA LEU A 903 42.83 40.35 29.81
C LEU A 903 42.41 41.56 30.63
N ASN A 904 41.98 41.34 31.89
CA ASN A 904 41.65 42.41 32.82
C ASN A 904 42.86 43.33 33.09
N TYR A 905 44.07 42.77 33.19
CA TYR A 905 45.29 43.57 33.30
C TYR A 905 45.56 44.42 32.04
N ILE A 906 45.30 43.90 30.83
CA ILE A 906 45.50 44.66 29.58
C ILE A 906 44.50 45.82 29.46
N LEU A 907 43.24 45.58 29.84
CA LEU A 907 42.18 46.58 29.78
C LEU A 907 42.39 47.68 30.84
N PHE A 908 42.61 47.29 32.10
CA PHE A 908 42.56 48.21 33.25
C PHE A 908 43.92 48.53 33.90
N GLY A 909 45.00 47.82 33.55
CA GLY A 909 46.30 47.92 34.22
C GLY A 909 47.04 49.25 34.03
N GLN A 910 46.66 50.07 33.05
CA GLN A 910 47.27 51.40 32.84
C GLN A 910 46.72 52.49 33.77
N ASP A 911 45.51 52.34 34.31
CA ASP A 911 44.91 53.34 35.21
C ASP A 911 45.52 53.33 36.62
N ASN A 912 46.08 52.19 37.04
CA ASN A 912 46.70 52.06 38.36
C ASN A 912 48.07 52.78 38.46
N ASN A 913 48.83 52.91 37.36
CA ASN A 913 50.09 53.66 37.38
C ASN A 913 49.89 55.18 37.46
N ILE A 914 48.73 55.70 37.03
CA ILE A 914 48.37 57.12 37.18
C ILE A 914 47.96 57.43 38.62
N LYS A 915 47.25 56.51 39.30
CA LYS A 915 46.94 56.65 40.74
C LYS A 915 48.17 56.51 41.65
N ILE A 916 49.16 55.69 41.27
CA ILE A 916 50.40 55.54 42.06
C ILE A 916 51.31 56.78 41.90
N ARG A 917 51.45 57.35 40.69
CA ARG A 917 52.19 58.61 40.50
C ARG A 917 51.51 59.82 41.14
N GLN A 918 50.19 59.84 41.25
CA GLN A 918 49.49 60.87 42.03
C GLN A 918 49.67 60.70 43.55
N LYS A 919 49.81 59.47 44.06
CA LYS A 919 50.15 59.25 45.47
C LYS A 919 51.60 59.58 45.82
N GLU A 920 52.56 59.34 44.91
CA GLU A 920 53.97 59.70 45.12
C GLU A 920 54.22 61.22 45.06
N ASN A 921 53.51 61.95 44.20
CA ASN A 921 53.59 63.42 44.17
C ASN A 921 52.86 64.12 45.34
N ILE A 922 51.96 63.43 46.05
CA ILE A 922 51.33 63.95 47.29
C ILE A 922 52.19 63.64 48.53
N ALA A 923 53.06 62.64 48.48
CA ALA A 923 53.96 62.28 49.58
C ALA A 923 55.23 63.15 49.68
N ILE A 924 55.58 63.93 48.63
CA ILE A 924 56.74 64.84 48.65
C ILE A 924 56.35 66.29 49.01
N ASN A 925 55.06 66.62 49.09
CA ASN A 925 54.54 67.95 49.49
C ASN A 925 53.90 67.98 50.89
N LYS A 926 54.41 67.16 51.83
CA LYS A 926 54.15 67.32 53.27
C LYS A 926 55.46 67.19 54.06
N PHE A 927 56.21 68.29 54.06
CA PHE A 927 56.73 68.84 55.32
C PHE A 927 55.60 69.54 56.05
#